data_AF-A0A7L5BXJ6-F1
#
_entry.id   AF-A0A7L5BXJ6-F1
#
_cell.length_a   1.000
_cell.length_b   1.000
_cell.length_c   1.000
_cell.angle_alpha   90.00
_cell.angle_beta   90.00
_cell.angle_gamma   90.00
#
_symmetry.space_group_name_H-M   'P 1'
#
loop_
_entity.id
_entity.type
_entity.pdbx_description
1 polymer ?
#
loop_
_entity_poly.entity_id
_entity_poly.type
_entity_poly.pdbx_seq_one_letter_code
_entity_poly.pdbx_strand_id
1 'polypeptide(L)'
;MRIGPIRATLALSLSLFFTTPIGAAAQPAPPAPGYSGVGLFQMPTLHAAERQAARRAASGDFAGAAAALDQLAQRFQGAARLQADRAVLAAAMGQDNVAFDALARAVALGLSDLDALLARPPLDRLAAEPRIAALLAAAPAPVPAAAPPPPARVDTGEALVSTANTYWSAADERLVARFEMLDAMRRFQIRDGKLEGPFKTLQSWVARGQAAGNVGDLYDNRDGGHSPLSRRKPTQISNVVYSAEAKAAGVHYGLNTQILFNRITIGNSSTAIQGSNWRSQPRLALTSPDGVAQLWRLYAANHIYVFPEHRDHDPVTPPTGATGPDAKPGHGDLFPANTPYMLISQGSSGSDRPVLEALRAILAAFRPDVKTFLEERDLIAPTLQQIFRRGQKGILDDAAYLSPAAHPVVSDPDRIEIGRMISLANTLRVEDVPPVVVIQVEEEDTGAGIAILLGADSAADERLFDSPSAIARLWRGAGYTRRYVIGTTGTIDPNGRALKFHWRLTQNDLERVTIRPLDEAGTRAEITVRWGGPTPETLRPDITSPRVDIAVIADNGAELSAPAFFSVLYPSHETRVYEGEGDDARLVSIDHGADRGKRRYVDPMIWPRRDWSDVLDYDVEGRLLGWTRSRGKSETRFTRDGLLVREVDAEGRPLRAEAIEYGVEAARPGVPALVEIPTGKEFLYEYDGPGDLTGEAVPAPG
;
A
#
# COMPACT_ATOMS: atom_id res chain seq x y z
N MET A 1 13.41 7.27 -33.48
CA MET A 1 13.45 8.49 -32.65
C MET A 1 13.09 8.07 -31.22
N ARG A 2 14.05 8.08 -30.29
CA ARG A 2 13.94 7.43 -28.96
C ARG A 2 13.15 8.32 -27.97
N ILE A 3 11.96 7.89 -27.55
CA ILE A 3 11.08 8.55 -26.54
C ILE A 3 11.42 8.02 -25.12
N GLY A 4 12.69 7.76 -24.84
CA GLY A 4 13.16 7.09 -23.61
C GLY A 4 13.21 7.96 -22.34
N PRO A 5 13.67 9.23 -22.38
CA PRO A 5 13.87 10.00 -21.14
C PRO A 5 12.64 10.79 -20.65
N ILE A 6 11.53 10.81 -21.40
CA ILE A 6 10.33 11.61 -21.06
C ILE A 6 9.48 10.93 -19.97
N ARG A 7 9.45 9.60 -19.91
CA ARG A 7 8.59 8.83 -18.99
C ARG A 7 8.96 9.00 -17.51
N ALA A 8 10.24 9.09 -17.17
CA ALA A 8 10.71 9.27 -15.79
C ALA A 8 10.58 10.73 -15.30
N THR A 9 10.73 11.71 -16.20
CA THR A 9 10.74 13.14 -15.88
C THR A 9 9.33 13.69 -15.61
N LEU A 10 8.29 13.10 -16.20
CA LEU A 10 6.90 13.53 -16.01
C LEU A 10 6.37 13.26 -14.59
N ALA A 11 6.74 12.13 -13.98
CA ALA A 11 6.26 11.75 -12.65
C ALA A 11 6.85 12.61 -11.51
N LEU A 12 8.06 13.16 -11.71
CA LEU A 12 8.72 14.05 -10.74
C LEU A 12 8.20 15.50 -10.80
N SER A 13 7.68 15.92 -11.96
CA SER A 13 7.30 17.32 -12.21
C SER A 13 5.94 17.70 -11.58
N LEU A 14 5.08 16.70 -11.32
CA LEU A 14 3.74 16.87 -10.75
C LEU A 14 3.71 16.91 -9.20
N SER A 15 4.86 16.73 -8.53
CA SER A 15 4.95 16.60 -7.07
C SER A 15 5.91 17.65 -6.48
N LEU A 16 5.48 18.29 -5.38
CA LEU A 16 6.28 19.04 -4.38
C LEU A 16 6.36 20.57 -4.48
N PHE A 17 5.87 21.23 -3.41
CA PHE A 17 6.29 22.56 -2.96
C PHE A 17 6.46 22.57 -1.41
N PHE A 18 7.54 23.22 -0.93
CA PHE A 18 8.19 23.10 0.39
C PHE A 18 7.80 24.19 1.43
N THR A 19 8.57 24.32 2.53
CA THR A 19 8.22 24.47 3.97
C THR A 19 8.59 25.81 4.70
N THR A 20 8.01 26.02 5.91
CA THR A 20 8.37 26.90 7.09
C THR A 20 8.11 28.44 7.05
N PRO A 21 8.12 29.22 8.18
CA PRO A 21 7.58 29.08 9.56
C PRO A 21 6.60 30.22 10.00
N ILE A 22 6.28 30.31 11.31
CA ILE A 22 5.07 30.82 12.01
C ILE A 22 5.01 32.35 12.29
N GLY A 23 3.81 32.96 12.26
CA GLY A 23 3.50 34.23 12.96
C GLY A 23 2.06 34.79 12.82
N ALA A 24 1.25 34.62 13.88
CA ALA A 24 0.11 35.43 14.40
C ALA A 24 -1.18 35.79 13.58
N ALA A 25 -2.32 35.45 14.24
CA ALA A 25 -3.70 35.98 14.23
C ALA A 25 -4.59 35.84 12.98
N ALA A 26 -5.83 35.40 13.25
CA ALA A 26 -6.73 34.70 12.34
C ALA A 26 -7.48 35.59 11.32
N GLN A 27 -7.22 35.29 10.05
CA GLN A 27 -8.11 35.43 8.89
C GLN A 27 -8.38 34.02 8.33
N PRO A 28 -9.41 33.79 7.48
CA PRO A 28 -9.51 32.53 6.73
C PRO A 28 -8.20 32.29 6.00
N ALA A 29 -7.60 31.11 6.19
CA ALA A 29 -6.33 30.77 5.57
C ALA A 29 -6.43 30.96 4.05
N PRO A 30 -5.49 31.68 3.41
CA PRO A 30 -5.43 31.69 1.96
C PRO A 30 -5.26 30.24 1.46
N PRO A 31 -5.82 29.89 0.30
CA PRO A 31 -5.66 28.55 -0.24
C PRO A 31 -4.17 28.22 -0.38
N ALA A 32 -3.81 26.96 -0.14
CA ALA A 32 -2.44 26.49 -0.37
C ALA A 32 -2.02 26.84 -1.81
N PRO A 33 -0.76 27.24 -2.07
CA PRO A 33 -0.28 27.53 -3.42
C PRO A 33 -0.68 26.41 -4.39
N GLY A 34 -1.36 26.77 -5.48
CA GLY A 34 -1.87 25.83 -6.49
C GLY A 34 -3.32 25.32 -6.27
N TYR A 35 -3.88 25.41 -5.06
CA TYR A 35 -5.26 25.01 -4.76
C TYR A 35 -6.23 26.21 -4.65
N SER A 36 -5.94 27.31 -5.33
CA SER A 36 -6.85 28.46 -5.45
C SER A 36 -8.24 27.99 -5.90
N GLY A 37 -9.30 28.50 -5.26
CA GLY A 37 -10.67 28.13 -5.62
C GLY A 37 -11.10 26.69 -5.30
N VAL A 38 -10.28 25.90 -4.60
CA VAL A 38 -10.63 24.55 -4.12
C VAL A 38 -10.90 24.61 -2.62
N GLY A 39 -12.04 24.08 -2.17
CA GLY A 39 -12.34 24.01 -0.75
C GLY A 39 -11.31 23.14 -0.02
N LEU A 40 -10.85 23.55 1.16
CA LEU A 40 -9.81 22.85 1.93
C LEU A 40 -10.03 21.33 1.99
N PHE A 41 -11.23 20.91 2.39
CA PHE A 41 -11.55 19.49 2.52
C PHE A 41 -11.70 18.73 1.20
N GLN A 42 -11.75 19.42 0.05
CA GLN A 42 -11.77 18.82 -1.28
C GLN A 42 -10.37 18.59 -1.85
N MET A 43 -9.34 19.23 -1.29
CA MET A 43 -7.94 19.11 -1.75
C MET A 43 -7.43 17.65 -1.80
N PRO A 44 -7.71 16.76 -0.83
CA PRO A 44 -7.28 15.35 -0.93
C PRO A 44 -7.89 14.61 -2.14
N THR A 45 -9.15 14.88 -2.45
CA THR A 45 -9.84 14.25 -3.59
C THR A 45 -9.24 14.74 -4.91
N LEU A 46 -8.97 16.04 -5.01
CA LEU A 46 -8.30 16.62 -6.17
C LEU A 46 -6.89 16.03 -6.34
N HIS A 47 -6.07 16.04 -5.28
CA HIS A 47 -4.71 15.48 -5.30
C HIS A 47 -4.69 14.00 -5.72
N ALA A 48 -5.61 13.19 -5.19
CA ALA A 48 -5.71 11.78 -5.58
C ALA A 48 -6.03 11.61 -7.07
N ALA A 49 -6.89 12.47 -7.62
CA ALA A 49 -7.25 12.45 -9.03
C ALA A 49 -6.10 12.97 -9.93
N GLU A 50 -5.36 13.99 -9.50
CA GLU A 50 -4.14 14.47 -10.17
C GLU A 50 -3.10 13.35 -10.27
N ARG A 51 -2.84 12.62 -9.16
CA ARG A 51 -1.93 11.47 -9.18
C ARG A 51 -2.43 10.33 -10.07
N GLN A 52 -3.75 10.15 -10.20
CA GLN A 52 -4.29 9.18 -11.15
C GLN A 52 -4.04 9.60 -12.60
N ALA A 53 -4.21 10.89 -12.94
CA ALA A 53 -3.89 11.42 -14.26
C ALA A 53 -2.38 11.30 -14.55
N ALA A 54 -1.52 11.63 -13.58
CA ALA A 54 -0.08 11.46 -13.70
C ALA A 54 0.33 10.01 -13.98
N ARG A 55 -0.30 9.03 -13.31
CA ARG A 55 -0.07 7.60 -13.57
C ARG A 55 -0.47 7.18 -14.99
N ARG A 56 -1.60 7.67 -15.50
CA ARG A 56 -2.00 7.44 -16.90
C ARG A 56 -0.95 7.99 -17.88
N ALA A 57 -0.46 9.20 -17.63
CA ALA A 57 0.59 9.80 -18.45
C ALA A 57 1.90 8.99 -18.39
N ALA A 58 2.29 8.53 -17.19
CA ALA A 58 3.46 7.67 -17.00
C ALA A 58 3.33 6.32 -17.72
N SER A 59 2.11 5.77 -17.83
CA SER A 59 1.83 4.55 -18.61
C SER A 59 1.64 4.80 -20.11
N GLY A 60 1.83 6.03 -20.59
CA GLY A 60 1.68 6.39 -22.02
C GLY A 60 0.25 6.73 -22.46
N ASP A 61 -0.76 6.65 -21.58
CA ASP A 61 -2.13 7.09 -21.82
C ASP A 61 -2.23 8.63 -21.67
N PHE A 62 -1.55 9.35 -22.57
CA PHE A 62 -1.54 10.82 -22.55
C PHE A 62 -2.93 11.40 -22.86
N ALA A 63 -3.68 10.77 -23.77
CA ALA A 63 -5.02 11.22 -24.12
C ALA A 63 -6.00 11.07 -22.94
N GLY A 64 -5.98 9.93 -22.25
CA GLY A 64 -6.79 9.71 -21.05
C GLY A 64 -6.35 10.57 -19.86
N ALA A 65 -5.05 10.84 -19.71
CA ALA A 65 -4.55 11.80 -18.72
C ALA A 65 -5.08 13.22 -19.00
N ALA A 66 -5.03 13.67 -20.27
CA ALA A 66 -5.53 14.99 -20.66
C ALA A 66 -7.03 15.12 -20.41
N ALA A 67 -7.81 14.12 -20.84
CA ALA A 67 -9.26 14.08 -20.60
C ALA A 67 -9.60 14.09 -19.11
N ALA A 68 -8.83 13.40 -18.27
CA ALA A 68 -9.02 13.41 -16.82
C ALA A 68 -8.73 14.80 -16.22
N LEU A 69 -7.65 15.46 -16.63
CA LEU A 69 -7.34 16.83 -16.18
C LEU A 69 -8.39 17.84 -16.66
N ASP A 70 -8.88 17.71 -17.89
CA ASP A 70 -9.92 18.59 -18.42
C ASP A 70 -11.25 18.42 -17.65
N GLN A 71 -11.63 17.19 -17.29
CA GLN A 71 -12.78 16.93 -16.42
C GLN A 71 -12.60 17.50 -15.01
N LEU A 72 -11.40 17.39 -14.44
CA LEU A 72 -11.09 17.99 -13.14
C LEU A 72 -11.17 19.51 -13.22
N ALA A 73 -10.66 20.12 -14.27
CA ALA A 73 -10.68 21.57 -14.46
C ALA A 73 -12.12 22.11 -14.62
N GLN A 74 -13.02 21.33 -15.24
CA GLN A 74 -14.44 21.67 -15.29
C GLN A 74 -15.11 21.63 -13.91
N ARG A 75 -14.70 20.67 -13.06
CA ARG A 75 -15.22 20.51 -11.70
C ARG A 75 -14.64 21.55 -10.73
N PHE A 76 -13.36 21.87 -10.87
CA PHE A 76 -12.60 22.78 -10.01
C PHE A 76 -12.10 23.98 -10.81
N GLN A 77 -13.04 24.81 -11.28
CA GLN A 77 -12.77 25.89 -12.24
C GLN A 77 -11.75 26.94 -11.76
N GLY A 78 -11.56 27.09 -10.45
CA GLY A 78 -10.61 28.02 -9.86
C GLY A 78 -9.18 27.48 -9.70
N ALA A 79 -8.95 26.18 -9.93
CA ALA A 79 -7.69 25.51 -9.62
C ALA A 79 -6.63 25.80 -10.68
N ALA A 80 -5.75 26.76 -10.39
CA ALA A 80 -4.64 27.13 -11.27
C ALA A 80 -3.71 25.94 -11.57
N ARG A 81 -3.49 25.06 -10.58
CA ARG A 81 -2.64 23.87 -10.72
C ARG A 81 -3.12 22.90 -11.80
N LEU A 82 -4.43 22.69 -11.94
CA LEU A 82 -4.95 21.80 -12.99
C LEU A 82 -4.61 22.29 -14.39
N GLN A 83 -4.59 23.61 -14.59
CA GLN A 83 -4.14 24.20 -15.85
C GLN A 83 -2.62 24.09 -16.02
N ALA A 84 -1.84 24.21 -14.94
CA ALA A 84 -0.40 23.96 -14.96
C ALA A 84 -0.07 22.50 -15.32
N ASP A 85 -0.73 21.52 -14.69
CA ASP A 85 -0.58 20.09 -14.99
C ASP A 85 -0.97 19.78 -16.44
N ARG A 86 -2.05 20.42 -16.93
CA ARG A 86 -2.47 20.30 -18.33
C ARG A 86 -1.43 20.87 -19.30
N ALA A 87 -0.75 21.95 -18.92
CA ALA A 87 0.32 22.54 -19.71
C ALA A 87 1.56 21.64 -19.76
N VAL A 88 1.97 21.08 -18.62
CA VAL A 88 3.07 20.09 -18.54
C VAL A 88 2.78 18.91 -19.46
N LEU A 89 1.57 18.35 -19.39
CA LEU A 89 1.16 17.24 -20.23
C LEU A 89 1.15 17.60 -21.72
N ALA A 90 0.61 18.78 -22.08
CA ALA A 90 0.59 19.26 -23.46
C ALA A 90 2.00 19.44 -24.03
N ALA A 91 2.91 20.04 -23.27
CA ALA A 91 4.30 20.20 -23.66
C ALA A 91 5.01 18.85 -23.82
N ALA A 92 4.72 17.87 -22.96
CA ALA A 92 5.23 16.50 -23.12
C ALA A 92 4.82 15.85 -24.45
N MET A 93 3.62 16.18 -24.94
CA MET A 93 3.04 15.68 -26.18
C MET A 93 3.46 16.47 -27.43
N GLY A 94 4.29 17.51 -27.30
CA GLY A 94 4.62 18.38 -28.45
C GLY A 94 3.56 19.44 -28.77
N GLN A 95 2.53 19.61 -27.92
CA GLN A 95 1.37 20.47 -28.19
C GLN A 95 1.56 21.87 -27.61
N ASP A 96 2.52 22.63 -28.15
CA ASP A 96 2.98 23.88 -27.52
C ASP A 96 1.90 24.95 -27.41
N ASN A 97 1.07 25.14 -28.44
CA ASN A 97 -0.04 26.10 -28.35
C ASN A 97 -1.04 25.74 -27.24
N VAL A 98 -1.31 24.45 -27.03
CA VAL A 98 -2.17 23.98 -25.93
C VAL A 98 -1.50 24.22 -24.59
N ALA A 99 -0.18 24.02 -24.50
CA ALA A 99 0.59 24.32 -23.30
C ALA A 99 0.55 25.82 -22.96
N PHE A 100 0.73 26.71 -23.95
CA PHE A 100 0.63 28.15 -23.75
C PHE A 100 -0.75 28.59 -23.27
N ASP A 101 -1.81 28.11 -23.90
CA ASP A 101 -3.18 28.45 -23.52
C ASP A 101 -3.48 28.00 -22.09
N ALA A 102 -2.96 26.84 -21.69
CA ALA A 102 -3.10 26.31 -20.35
C ALA A 102 -2.28 27.12 -19.32
N LEU A 103 -1.03 27.49 -19.62
CA LEU A 103 -0.25 28.39 -18.75
C LEU A 103 -0.90 29.76 -18.61
N ALA A 104 -1.44 30.33 -19.68
CA ALA A 104 -2.15 31.60 -19.65
C ALA A 104 -3.38 31.54 -18.73
N ARG A 105 -4.16 30.45 -18.81
CA ARG A 105 -5.26 30.20 -17.89
C ARG A 105 -4.78 29.98 -16.45
N ALA A 106 -3.68 29.26 -16.24
CA ALA A 106 -3.12 29.04 -14.91
C ALA A 106 -2.73 30.38 -14.25
N VAL A 107 -2.04 31.26 -14.98
CA VAL A 107 -1.68 32.62 -14.52
C VAL A 107 -2.94 33.45 -14.23
N ALA A 108 -3.94 33.42 -15.12
CA ALA A 108 -5.20 34.11 -14.89
C ALA A 108 -5.97 33.61 -13.65
N LEU A 109 -5.78 32.35 -13.26
CA LEU A 109 -6.32 31.73 -12.06
C LEU A 109 -5.45 31.92 -10.81
N GLY A 110 -4.29 32.57 -10.93
CA GLY A 110 -3.42 32.93 -9.81
C GLY A 110 -2.17 32.07 -9.62
N LEU A 111 -1.71 31.36 -10.65
CA LEU A 111 -0.41 30.66 -10.62
C LEU A 111 0.72 31.68 -10.42
N SER A 112 1.46 31.56 -9.31
CA SER A 112 2.45 32.56 -8.89
C SER A 112 3.91 32.10 -9.01
N ASP A 113 4.12 30.82 -9.32
CA ASP A 113 5.39 30.12 -9.37
C ASP A 113 5.74 29.65 -10.81
N LEU A 114 5.25 30.39 -11.81
CA LEU A 114 5.43 30.06 -13.22
C LEU A 114 6.92 29.92 -13.61
N ASP A 115 7.81 30.75 -13.08
CA ASP A 115 9.26 30.64 -13.30
C ASP A 115 9.82 29.27 -12.87
N ALA A 116 9.41 28.78 -11.70
CA ALA A 116 9.86 27.50 -11.18
C ALA A 116 9.33 26.33 -12.00
N LEU A 117 8.12 26.47 -12.55
CA LEU A 117 7.49 25.50 -13.43
C LEU A 117 8.19 25.44 -14.80
N LEU A 118 8.54 26.60 -15.36
CA LEU A 118 9.25 26.72 -16.64
C LEU A 118 10.70 26.26 -16.56
N ALA A 119 11.33 26.28 -15.39
CA ALA A 119 12.70 25.79 -15.24
C ALA A 119 12.83 24.25 -15.36
N ARG A 120 11.73 23.52 -15.58
CA ARG A 120 11.68 22.05 -15.57
C ARG A 120 11.24 21.49 -16.93
N PRO A 121 11.85 20.38 -17.40
CA PRO A 121 11.29 19.66 -18.54
C PRO A 121 9.88 19.15 -18.25
N PRO A 122 8.97 19.11 -19.23
CA PRO A 122 9.16 19.48 -20.64
C PRO A 122 8.89 20.97 -20.95
N LEU A 123 8.71 21.83 -19.95
CA LEU A 123 8.34 23.24 -20.12
C LEU A 123 9.54 24.19 -20.31
N ASP A 124 10.74 23.77 -19.93
CA ASP A 124 12.01 24.46 -20.16
C ASP A 124 12.21 24.90 -21.62
N ARG A 125 11.80 24.06 -22.58
CA ARG A 125 11.85 24.39 -24.00
C ARG A 125 10.97 25.58 -24.40
N LEU A 126 9.94 25.88 -23.61
CA LEU A 126 9.02 27.00 -23.86
C LEU A 126 9.50 28.30 -23.20
N ALA A 127 10.48 28.25 -22.29
CA ALA A 127 10.88 29.40 -21.48
C ALA A 127 11.38 30.60 -22.30
N ALA A 128 11.96 30.36 -23.48
CA ALA A 128 12.49 31.41 -24.37
C ALA A 128 11.43 32.06 -25.28
N GLU A 129 10.19 31.58 -25.27
CA GLU A 129 9.14 32.07 -26.16
C GLU A 129 8.64 33.47 -25.72
N PRO A 130 8.49 34.44 -26.64
CA PRO A 130 8.05 35.79 -26.28
C PRO A 130 6.72 35.84 -25.52
N ARG A 131 5.84 34.86 -25.75
CA ARG A 131 4.57 34.70 -25.04
C ARG A 131 4.76 34.42 -23.55
N ILE A 132 5.82 33.69 -23.17
CA ILE A 132 6.15 33.42 -21.76
C ILE A 132 6.55 34.70 -21.03
N ALA A 133 7.34 35.58 -21.65
CA ALA A 133 7.74 36.83 -21.01
C ALA A 133 6.52 37.68 -20.59
N ALA A 134 5.46 37.69 -21.41
CA ALA A 134 4.21 38.35 -21.07
C ALA A 134 3.47 37.65 -19.91
N LEU A 135 3.47 36.32 -19.87
CA LEU A 135 2.86 35.56 -18.77
C LEU A 135 3.62 35.71 -17.45
N LEU A 136 4.95 35.75 -17.48
CA LEU A 136 5.79 36.02 -16.31
C LEU A 136 5.54 37.41 -15.75
N ALA A 137 5.41 38.42 -16.62
CA ALA A 137 5.04 39.77 -16.19
C ALA A 137 3.61 39.85 -15.61
N ALA A 138 2.71 38.96 -16.03
CA ALA A 138 1.33 38.90 -15.55
C ALA A 138 1.14 37.99 -14.33
N ALA A 139 2.12 37.15 -14.00
CA ALA A 139 2.04 36.21 -12.88
C ALA A 139 1.97 36.99 -11.56
N PRO A 140 1.01 36.70 -10.67
CA PRO A 140 0.99 37.30 -9.34
C PRO A 140 2.24 36.90 -8.56
N ALA A 141 2.64 37.77 -7.62
CA ALA A 141 3.74 37.47 -6.73
C ALA A 141 3.48 36.16 -5.94
N PRO A 142 4.51 35.34 -5.68
CA PRO A 142 4.40 34.15 -4.83
C PRO A 142 3.73 34.50 -3.50
N VAL A 143 2.60 33.84 -3.21
CA VAL A 143 1.95 33.95 -1.90
C VAL A 143 2.70 33.04 -0.93
N PRO A 144 3.24 33.55 0.18
CA PRO A 144 3.87 32.71 1.19
C PRO A 144 2.92 31.63 1.68
N ALA A 145 3.46 30.45 2.00
CA ALA A 145 2.64 29.40 2.61
C ALA A 145 1.94 29.93 3.87
N ALA A 146 0.62 29.72 3.96
CA ALA A 146 -0.14 30.11 5.13
C ALA A 146 0.43 29.41 6.37
N ALA A 147 0.61 30.16 7.45
CA ALA A 147 0.97 29.57 8.73
C ALA A 147 -0.11 28.54 9.15
N PRO A 148 0.27 27.39 9.74
CA PRO A 148 -0.71 26.43 10.24
C PRO A 148 -1.67 27.10 11.23
N PRO A 149 -2.99 26.84 11.14
CA PRO A 149 -3.98 27.41 12.04
C PRO A 149 -3.71 27.00 13.49
N PRO A 150 -4.18 27.78 14.48
CA PRO A 150 -4.07 27.39 15.88
C PRO A 150 -4.81 26.08 16.14
N PRO A 151 -4.34 25.26 17.10
CA PRO A 151 -5.04 24.04 17.49
C PRO A 151 -6.42 24.36 18.11
N ALA A 152 -7.41 23.52 17.84
CA ALA A 152 -8.70 23.59 18.52
C ALA A 152 -8.59 23.05 19.95
N ARG A 153 -9.15 23.77 20.92
CA ARG A 153 -9.20 23.33 22.32
C ARG A 153 -10.21 22.21 22.51
N VAL A 154 -9.85 21.22 23.32
CA VAL A 154 -10.68 20.06 23.64
C VAL A 154 -10.78 19.88 25.15
N ASP A 155 -11.98 20.06 25.71
CA ASP A 155 -12.33 19.91 27.13
C ASP A 155 -13.61 19.12 27.41
N THR A 156 -14.36 18.77 26.36
CA THR A 156 -15.62 18.02 26.43
C THR A 156 -15.49 16.56 26.00
N GLY A 157 -14.30 16.14 25.51
CA GLY A 157 -14.08 14.82 24.92
C GLY A 157 -14.48 14.70 23.45
N GLU A 158 -14.70 15.83 22.78
CA GLU A 158 -14.91 15.91 21.33
C GLU A 158 -13.88 16.82 20.68
N ALA A 159 -13.22 16.31 19.65
CA ALA A 159 -12.19 16.99 18.86
C ALA A 159 -12.77 17.33 17.47
N LEU A 160 -13.33 18.54 17.32
CA LEU A 160 -13.98 18.96 16.07
C LEU A 160 -12.95 19.33 14.98
N VAL A 161 -12.99 18.62 13.86
CA VAL A 161 -12.27 18.94 12.62
C VAL A 161 -13.06 19.97 11.83
N SER A 162 -12.49 21.16 11.68
CA SER A 162 -13.05 22.29 10.95
C SER A 162 -11.96 23.02 10.15
N THR A 163 -12.35 23.96 9.30
CA THR A 163 -11.40 24.82 8.60
C THR A 163 -10.60 25.73 9.54
N ALA A 164 -11.08 25.95 10.77
CA ALA A 164 -10.42 26.82 11.76
C ALA A 164 -9.18 26.18 12.42
N ASN A 165 -9.04 24.86 12.35
CA ASN A 165 -7.93 24.11 12.96
C ASN A 165 -7.28 23.09 12.02
N THR A 166 -7.66 23.11 10.74
CA THR A 166 -7.14 22.19 9.73
C THR A 166 -6.46 22.97 8.62
N TYR A 167 -5.36 22.44 8.10
CA TYR A 167 -4.70 22.97 6.91
C TYR A 167 -4.25 21.83 6.00
N TRP A 168 -3.90 22.17 4.76
CA TRP A 168 -3.27 21.26 3.82
C TRP A 168 -1.75 21.32 3.99
N SER A 169 -1.12 20.20 4.34
CA SER A 169 0.32 20.04 4.31
C SER A 169 0.74 19.56 2.93
N ALA A 170 1.45 20.40 2.19
CA ALA A 170 2.00 20.01 0.88
C ALA A 170 3.11 18.96 1.02
N ALA A 171 3.85 18.96 2.14
CA ALA A 171 4.90 17.98 2.42
C ALA A 171 4.31 16.58 2.67
N ASP A 172 3.20 16.52 3.43
CA ASP A 172 2.54 15.25 3.73
C ASP A 172 1.48 14.86 2.68
N GLU A 173 1.19 15.79 1.76
CA GLU A 173 0.11 15.71 0.76
C GLU A 173 -1.25 15.36 1.39
N ARG A 174 -1.54 15.98 2.54
CA ARG A 174 -2.69 15.62 3.39
C ARG A 174 -3.25 16.82 4.15
N LEU A 175 -4.48 16.65 4.63
CA LEU A 175 -5.01 17.51 5.69
C LEU A 175 -4.31 17.21 7.01
N VAL A 176 -4.05 18.24 7.79
CA VAL A 176 -3.54 18.13 9.16
C VAL A 176 -4.46 18.91 10.08
N ALA A 177 -5.19 18.20 10.94
CA ALA A 177 -6.04 18.80 11.97
C ALA A 177 -5.28 18.89 13.30
N ARG A 178 -5.39 20.06 13.94
CA ARG A 178 -4.63 20.38 15.15
C ARG A 178 -5.54 20.53 16.36
N PHE A 179 -5.14 19.93 17.47
CA PHE A 179 -5.86 19.93 18.74
C PHE A 179 -4.94 20.24 19.93
N GLU A 180 -5.50 20.92 20.92
CA GLU A 180 -4.91 21.23 22.22
C GLU A 180 -5.81 20.58 23.28
N MET A 181 -5.27 19.60 24.02
CA MET A 181 -6.01 18.84 25.02
C MET A 181 -5.86 19.51 26.38
N LEU A 182 -6.99 19.83 27.03
CA LEU A 182 -6.97 20.51 28.32
C LEU A 182 -6.90 19.53 29.49
N ASP A 183 -6.08 19.83 30.51
CA ASP A 183 -5.90 18.97 31.69
C ASP A 183 -7.20 18.66 32.44
N ALA A 184 -8.21 19.52 32.30
CA ALA A 184 -9.54 19.31 32.85
C ALA A 184 -10.14 17.97 32.39
N MET A 185 -9.72 17.41 31.25
CA MET A 185 -10.11 16.09 30.74
C MET A 185 -9.79 14.94 31.70
N ARG A 186 -8.81 15.09 32.62
CA ARG A 186 -8.45 14.07 33.61
C ARG A 186 -9.60 13.70 34.56
N ARG A 187 -10.62 14.55 34.67
CA ARG A 187 -11.85 14.28 35.45
C ARG A 187 -12.67 13.10 34.90
N PHE A 188 -12.49 12.79 33.61
CA PHE A 188 -13.22 11.70 32.96
C PHE A 188 -12.57 10.35 33.22
N GLN A 189 -13.38 9.30 33.10
CA GLN A 189 -12.89 7.92 33.16
C GLN A 189 -12.17 7.54 31.86
N ILE A 190 -11.27 6.56 31.94
CA ILE A 190 -10.57 6.02 30.76
C ILE A 190 -11.52 5.40 29.74
N ARG A 191 -12.71 4.97 30.18
CA ARG A 191 -13.73 4.30 29.37
C ARG A 191 -15.13 4.62 29.92
N ASP A 192 -16.11 4.58 29.03
CA ASP A 192 -17.53 4.68 29.36
C ASP A 192 -18.07 3.38 30.02
N GLY A 193 -19.05 3.55 30.91
CA GLY A 193 -19.67 2.46 31.66
C GLY A 193 -18.94 2.06 32.94
N LYS A 194 -19.44 1.01 33.60
CA LYS A 194 -18.87 0.50 34.85
C LYS A 194 -17.51 -0.14 34.58
N LEU A 195 -16.50 0.28 35.33
CA LEU A 195 -15.14 -0.27 35.24
C LEU A 195 -15.01 -1.52 36.12
N GLU A 196 -14.60 -2.63 35.52
CA GLU A 196 -14.39 -3.92 36.17
C GLU A 196 -13.07 -4.55 35.72
N GLY A 197 -12.59 -5.53 36.49
CA GLY A 197 -11.38 -6.28 36.16
C GLY A 197 -10.17 -5.37 35.87
N PRO A 198 -9.41 -5.64 34.79
CA PRO A 198 -8.22 -4.87 34.44
C PRO A 198 -8.44 -3.36 34.27
N PHE A 199 -9.61 -2.92 33.76
CA PHE A 199 -9.90 -1.50 33.59
C PHE A 199 -10.08 -0.75 34.91
N LYS A 200 -10.61 -1.42 35.96
CA LYS A 200 -10.70 -0.83 37.30
C LYS A 200 -9.30 -0.61 37.90
N THR A 201 -8.41 -1.59 37.72
CA THR A 201 -7.00 -1.49 38.13
C THR A 201 -6.29 -0.36 37.39
N LEU A 202 -6.44 -0.29 36.08
CA LEU A 202 -5.85 0.76 35.25
C LEU A 202 -6.31 2.16 35.66
N GLN A 203 -7.61 2.36 35.90
CA GLN A 203 -8.13 3.64 36.39
C GLN A 203 -7.50 4.05 37.74
N SER A 204 -7.22 3.08 38.62
CA SER A 204 -6.52 3.34 39.89
C SER A 204 -5.06 3.73 39.69
N TRP A 205 -4.37 3.13 38.71
CA TRP A 205 -3.00 3.53 38.35
C TRP A 205 -2.96 4.94 37.77
N VAL A 206 -3.90 5.28 36.90
CA VAL A 206 -4.04 6.63 36.35
C VAL A 206 -4.28 7.65 37.47
N ALA A 207 -5.18 7.36 38.41
CA ALA A 207 -5.46 8.25 39.55
C ALA A 207 -4.25 8.46 40.48
N ARG A 208 -3.32 7.49 40.52
CA ARG A 208 -2.08 7.56 41.31
C ARG A 208 -0.89 8.11 40.51
N GLY A 209 -1.07 8.49 39.25
CA GLY A 209 0.03 8.93 38.37
C GLY A 209 1.00 7.82 37.96
N GLN A 210 0.63 6.54 38.16
CA GLN A 210 1.45 5.38 37.77
C GLN A 210 1.25 4.99 36.30
N ALA A 211 0.18 5.49 35.67
CA ALA A 211 -0.13 5.32 34.27
C ALA A 211 -0.62 6.65 33.69
N ALA A 212 -0.35 6.91 32.41
CA ALA A 212 -0.58 8.19 31.76
C ALA A 212 -2.08 8.51 31.60
N GLY A 213 -2.91 7.48 31.41
CA GLY A 213 -4.30 7.63 30.98
C GLY A 213 -4.39 8.03 29.50
N ASN A 214 -5.59 8.41 29.05
CA ASN A 214 -5.83 8.75 27.64
C ASN A 214 -6.01 10.25 27.37
N VAL A 215 -5.71 11.11 28.34
CA VAL A 215 -5.71 12.56 28.09
C VAL A 215 -4.59 12.87 27.10
N GLY A 216 -4.93 13.44 25.95
CA GLY A 216 -3.99 13.58 24.83
C GLY A 216 -4.41 12.80 23.59
N ASP A 217 -5.07 11.65 23.78
CA ASP A 217 -5.33 10.69 22.72
C ASP A 217 -6.63 11.00 21.96
N LEU A 218 -6.64 10.64 20.68
CA LEU A 218 -7.78 10.73 19.79
C LEU A 218 -8.34 9.35 19.43
N TYR A 219 -9.67 9.29 19.30
CA TYR A 219 -10.38 8.19 18.67
C TYR A 219 -11.08 8.67 17.40
N ASP A 220 -10.61 8.20 16.24
CA ASP A 220 -11.16 8.53 14.92
C ASP A 220 -12.04 7.40 14.38
N ASN A 221 -13.37 7.59 14.43
CA ASN A 221 -14.32 6.69 13.79
C ASN A 221 -14.62 7.17 12.37
N ARG A 222 -14.39 6.29 11.39
CA ARG A 222 -14.55 6.58 9.96
C ARG A 222 -15.58 5.70 9.27
N ASP A 223 -16.61 5.27 9.99
CA ASP A 223 -17.70 4.45 9.43
C ASP A 223 -19.08 5.08 9.61
N GLY A 224 -19.13 6.38 9.95
CA GLY A 224 -20.38 7.08 10.21
C GLY A 224 -21.05 6.68 11.53
N GLY A 225 -20.29 6.08 12.46
CA GLY A 225 -20.82 5.58 13.72
C GLY A 225 -21.48 4.20 13.61
N HIS A 226 -21.07 3.39 12.64
CA HIS A 226 -21.52 2.00 12.46
C HIS A 226 -20.90 1.05 13.48
N SER A 227 -19.60 1.17 13.74
CA SER A 227 -18.91 0.44 14.82
C SER A 227 -18.10 1.36 15.75
N PRO A 228 -18.74 2.27 16.49
CA PRO A 228 -18.03 3.18 17.36
C PRO A 228 -17.69 2.53 18.71
N LEU A 229 -16.57 2.94 19.30
CA LEU A 229 -16.43 2.85 20.76
C LEU A 229 -17.56 3.64 21.44
N SER A 230 -18.02 3.22 22.62
CA SER A 230 -19.16 3.86 23.29
C SER A 230 -18.90 5.36 23.55
N ARG A 231 -19.91 6.19 23.26
CA ARG A 231 -19.90 7.66 23.41
C ARG A 231 -21.02 8.18 24.33
N ARG A 232 -21.56 7.36 25.24
CA ARG A 232 -22.70 7.79 26.08
C ARG A 232 -22.30 8.84 27.11
N LYS A 233 -21.03 8.81 27.54
CA LYS A 233 -20.41 9.81 28.42
C LYS A 233 -19.03 10.18 27.89
N PRO A 234 -18.56 11.41 28.15
CA PRO A 234 -17.18 11.78 27.87
C PRO A 234 -16.18 10.87 28.60
N THR A 235 -15.12 10.52 27.89
CA THR A 235 -13.97 9.74 28.40
C THR A 235 -12.69 10.57 28.28
N GLN A 236 -11.58 10.07 28.83
CA GLN A 236 -10.28 10.73 28.67
C GLN A 236 -9.83 10.80 27.21
N ILE A 237 -10.05 9.73 26.43
CA ILE A 237 -9.83 9.75 24.98
C ILE A 237 -10.91 10.61 24.31
N SER A 238 -10.49 11.50 23.40
CA SER A 238 -11.38 12.42 22.73
C SER A 238 -11.85 11.87 21.38
N ASN A 239 -13.15 11.95 21.11
CA ASN A 239 -13.73 11.49 19.86
C ASN A 239 -13.51 12.54 18.77
N VAL A 240 -12.93 12.14 17.65
CA VAL A 240 -12.87 13.01 16.48
C VAL A 240 -14.28 13.16 15.90
N VAL A 241 -14.69 14.41 15.69
CA VAL A 241 -15.96 14.78 15.06
C VAL A 241 -15.65 15.67 13.87
N TYR A 242 -16.40 15.50 12.78
CA TYR A 242 -16.17 16.24 11.55
C TYR A 242 -17.27 17.28 11.32
N SER A 243 -16.87 18.49 10.92
CA SER A 243 -17.75 19.56 10.43
C SER A 243 -18.59 19.11 9.23
N ALA A 244 -19.67 19.86 8.94
CA ALA A 244 -20.55 19.54 7.82
C ALA A 244 -19.81 19.57 6.48
N GLU A 245 -18.87 20.51 6.32
CA GLU A 245 -18.04 20.68 5.14
C GLU A 245 -17.08 19.49 4.95
N ALA A 246 -16.41 19.06 6.03
CA ALA A 246 -15.54 17.88 5.99
C ALA A 246 -16.34 16.60 5.69
N LYS A 247 -17.57 16.50 6.23
CA LYS A 247 -18.47 15.38 5.95
C LYS A 247 -18.92 15.36 4.49
N ALA A 248 -19.33 16.50 3.94
CA ALA A 248 -19.73 16.65 2.55
C ALA A 248 -18.59 16.30 1.58
N ALA A 249 -17.34 16.56 1.96
CA ALA A 249 -16.17 16.18 1.20
C ALA A 249 -15.71 14.70 1.41
N GLY A 250 -16.39 13.94 2.28
CA GLY A 250 -16.07 12.52 2.51
C GLY A 250 -14.82 12.28 3.37
N VAL A 251 -14.28 13.30 4.05
CA VAL A 251 -13.05 13.20 4.86
C VAL A 251 -13.22 12.24 6.05
N HIS A 252 -14.45 11.99 6.49
CA HIS A 252 -14.81 11.21 7.67
C HIS A 252 -15.12 9.72 7.42
N TYR A 253 -14.91 9.20 6.20
CA TYR A 253 -15.42 7.88 5.84
C TYR A 253 -14.35 6.98 5.20
N GLY A 254 -14.44 5.67 5.44
CA GLY A 254 -13.58 4.63 4.87
C GLY A 254 -12.13 4.65 5.37
N LEU A 255 -11.23 4.06 4.57
CA LEU A 255 -9.78 4.10 4.79
C LEU A 255 -9.27 5.54 4.97
N ASN A 256 -8.43 5.79 5.97
CA ASN A 256 -7.84 7.12 6.16
C ASN A 256 -6.66 7.36 5.22
N THR A 257 -6.93 7.91 4.05
CA THR A 257 -5.90 8.38 3.11
C THR A 257 -5.76 9.90 3.06
N GLN A 258 -6.53 10.64 3.86
CA GLN A 258 -6.79 12.07 3.63
C GLN A 258 -6.30 12.99 4.74
N ILE A 259 -6.28 12.54 6.00
CA ILE A 259 -6.08 13.42 7.16
C ILE A 259 -5.09 12.82 8.17
N LEU A 260 -4.30 13.69 8.78
CA LEU A 260 -3.44 13.46 9.93
C LEU A 260 -3.88 14.34 11.11
N PHE A 261 -3.50 13.92 12.31
CA PHE A 261 -3.72 14.63 13.56
C PHE A 261 -2.38 14.86 14.26
N ASN A 262 -2.24 16.00 14.94
CA ASN A 262 -1.07 16.33 15.76
C ASN A 262 -1.03 15.60 17.13
N ARG A 263 -1.76 14.50 17.26
CA ARG A 263 -1.96 13.74 18.50
C ARG A 263 -1.99 12.25 18.17
N ILE A 264 -1.64 11.44 19.16
CA ILE A 264 -1.81 9.99 19.13
C ILE A 264 -3.24 9.65 18.74
N THR A 265 -3.41 8.80 17.72
CA THR A 265 -4.74 8.46 17.23
C THR A 265 -4.88 6.95 17.07
N ILE A 266 -5.93 6.40 17.66
CA ILE A 266 -6.46 5.09 17.28
C ILE A 266 -7.76 5.31 16.51
N GLY A 267 -8.03 4.49 15.51
CA GLY A 267 -9.24 4.66 14.72
C GLY A 267 -9.75 3.38 14.09
N ASN A 268 -10.93 3.45 13.51
CA ASN A 268 -11.50 2.34 12.77
C ASN A 268 -12.42 2.76 11.63
N SER A 269 -12.64 1.84 10.70
CA SER A 269 -13.73 1.91 9.74
C SER A 269 -14.29 0.51 9.49
N SER A 270 -15.46 0.19 10.05
CA SER A 270 -16.17 -1.06 9.78
C SER A 270 -16.94 -1.07 8.45
N THR A 271 -16.42 -0.39 7.43
CA THR A 271 -17.01 -0.29 6.09
C THR A 271 -16.28 -1.20 5.12
N ALA A 272 -16.90 -1.49 3.98
CA ALA A 272 -16.28 -2.26 2.91
C ALA A 272 -16.74 -1.75 1.55
N ILE A 273 -15.91 -1.96 0.53
CA ILE A 273 -16.27 -1.68 -0.85
C ILE A 273 -17.25 -2.75 -1.32
N GLN A 274 -18.33 -2.33 -1.95
CA GLN A 274 -19.38 -3.19 -2.49
C GLN A 274 -19.27 -3.30 -4.03
N GLY A 275 -19.92 -4.30 -4.63
CA GLY A 275 -19.97 -4.48 -6.09
C GLY A 275 -19.02 -5.56 -6.61
N SER A 276 -18.70 -5.53 -7.91
CA SER A 276 -17.88 -6.57 -8.56
C SER A 276 -16.44 -6.65 -8.05
N ASN A 277 -15.92 -5.54 -7.51
CA ASN A 277 -14.59 -5.43 -6.91
C ASN A 277 -14.65 -5.26 -5.40
N TRP A 278 -15.63 -5.91 -4.76
CA TRP A 278 -15.79 -5.91 -3.30
C TRP A 278 -14.47 -6.24 -2.61
N ARG A 279 -14.23 -5.58 -1.47
CA ARG A 279 -13.04 -5.74 -0.64
C ARG A 279 -13.21 -5.03 0.69
N SER A 280 -12.55 -5.54 1.73
CA SER A 280 -12.37 -4.81 2.99
C SER A 280 -11.48 -3.58 2.83
N GLN A 281 -11.46 -2.70 3.85
CA GLN A 281 -10.54 -1.57 3.87
C GLN A 281 -9.05 -2.00 3.86
N PRO A 282 -8.64 -3.05 4.60
CA PRO A 282 -7.28 -3.57 4.52
C PRO A 282 -6.91 -4.03 3.11
N ARG A 283 -7.73 -4.86 2.46
CA ARG A 283 -7.42 -5.33 1.10
C ARG A 283 -7.44 -4.18 0.11
N LEU A 284 -8.33 -3.20 0.26
CA LEU A 284 -8.28 -1.95 -0.51
C LEU A 284 -6.94 -1.24 -0.34
N ALA A 285 -6.45 -1.08 0.89
CA ALA A 285 -5.18 -0.41 1.16
C ALA A 285 -3.99 -1.16 0.53
N LEU A 286 -3.96 -2.49 0.64
CA LEU A 286 -2.86 -3.32 0.13
C LEU A 286 -2.85 -3.47 -1.40
N THR A 287 -3.95 -3.16 -2.08
CA THR A 287 -4.10 -3.28 -3.55
C THR A 287 -4.24 -1.93 -4.25
N SER A 288 -4.27 -0.83 -3.50
CA SER A 288 -4.27 0.52 -4.06
C SER A 288 -2.84 0.98 -4.35
N PRO A 289 -2.55 1.65 -5.47
CA PRO A 289 -1.17 1.94 -5.85
C PRO A 289 -0.38 2.87 -4.90
N ASP A 290 -1.02 3.52 -3.93
CA ASP A 290 -0.34 4.27 -2.83
C ASP A 290 -0.76 3.80 -1.44
N GLY A 291 -1.63 2.79 -1.32
CA GLY A 291 -2.33 2.55 -0.06
C GLY A 291 -1.37 2.20 1.08
N VAL A 292 -0.32 1.42 0.82
CA VAL A 292 0.69 1.06 1.83
C VAL A 292 1.58 2.24 2.22
N ALA A 293 1.99 3.08 1.27
CA ALA A 293 2.72 4.31 1.59
C ALA A 293 1.86 5.24 2.46
N GLN A 294 0.55 5.30 2.20
CA GLN A 294 -0.40 6.05 3.01
C GLN A 294 -0.59 5.44 4.42
N LEU A 295 -0.56 4.13 4.56
CA LEU A 295 -0.58 3.46 5.86
C LEU A 295 0.72 3.70 6.65
N TRP A 296 1.89 3.66 6.00
CA TRP A 296 3.17 4.00 6.64
C TRP A 296 3.15 5.42 7.21
N ARG A 297 2.65 6.41 6.45
CA ARG A 297 2.56 7.79 6.94
C ARG A 297 1.68 7.95 8.18
N LEU A 298 0.59 7.19 8.27
CA LEU A 298 -0.23 7.14 9.49
C LEU A 298 0.57 6.54 10.66
N TYR A 299 1.20 5.40 10.40
CA TYR A 299 1.99 4.67 11.39
C TYR A 299 3.14 5.52 11.97
N ALA A 300 3.88 6.19 11.09
CA ALA A 300 4.96 7.12 11.43
C ALA A 300 4.47 8.47 11.99
N ALA A 301 3.15 8.70 12.08
CA ALA A 301 2.54 9.87 12.71
C ALA A 301 1.78 9.50 14.00
N ASN A 302 2.14 8.37 14.63
CA ASN A 302 1.46 7.82 15.82
C ASN A 302 -0.03 7.50 15.61
N HIS A 303 -0.44 7.16 14.39
CA HIS A 303 -1.80 6.70 14.10
C HIS A 303 -1.82 5.21 13.78
N ILE A 304 -2.75 4.48 14.38
CA ILE A 304 -3.01 3.09 14.03
C ILE A 304 -4.50 2.85 13.91
N TYR A 305 -4.89 2.19 12.82
CA TYR A 305 -6.29 1.90 12.52
C TYR A 305 -6.57 0.41 12.59
N VAL A 306 -7.78 0.09 13.07
CA VAL A 306 -8.32 -1.25 13.12
C VAL A 306 -9.42 -1.39 12.08
N PHE A 307 -9.40 -2.47 11.32
CA PHE A 307 -10.44 -2.76 10.34
C PHE A 307 -10.87 -4.23 10.44
N PRO A 308 -12.17 -4.54 10.27
CA PRO A 308 -12.60 -5.92 10.10
C PRO A 308 -12.10 -6.50 8.77
N GLU A 309 -11.82 -7.81 8.74
CA GLU A 309 -11.42 -8.53 7.52
C GLU A 309 -12.55 -8.58 6.47
N HIS A 310 -13.81 -8.59 6.90
CA HIS A 310 -15.00 -8.58 6.04
C HIS A 310 -14.94 -9.50 4.81
N ARG A 311 -14.92 -10.82 5.06
CA ARG A 311 -14.89 -11.94 4.10
C ARG A 311 -13.61 -12.11 3.28
N ASP A 312 -12.56 -11.36 3.59
CA ASP A 312 -11.24 -11.52 3.00
C ASP A 312 -10.42 -12.64 3.66
N HIS A 313 -10.89 -13.16 4.80
CA HIS A 313 -10.21 -14.17 5.60
C HIS A 313 -11.22 -15.13 6.25
N ASP A 314 -11.86 -15.94 5.41
CA ASP A 314 -12.90 -16.89 5.81
C ASP A 314 -12.61 -18.30 5.27
N PRO A 315 -12.97 -19.37 6.00
CA PRO A 315 -12.78 -20.75 5.54
C PRO A 315 -13.48 -21.02 4.21
N VAL A 316 -12.81 -21.73 3.30
CA VAL A 316 -13.37 -22.13 1.99
C VAL A 316 -14.50 -23.16 2.12
N THR A 317 -14.59 -23.82 3.28
CA THR A 317 -15.66 -24.76 3.62
C THR A 317 -16.50 -24.17 4.75
N PRO A 318 -17.84 -24.12 4.63
CA PRO A 318 -18.69 -23.62 5.70
C PRO A 318 -18.55 -24.49 6.97
N PRO A 319 -18.67 -23.92 8.18
CA PRO A 319 -18.79 -24.69 9.40
C PRO A 319 -19.97 -25.68 9.29
N THR A 320 -19.79 -26.92 9.74
CA THR A 320 -20.86 -27.93 9.74
C THR A 320 -22.05 -27.44 10.57
N GLY A 321 -23.22 -27.31 9.94
CA GLY A 321 -24.46 -26.87 10.61
C GLY A 321 -24.73 -25.36 10.55
N ALA A 322 -23.91 -24.57 9.85
CA ALA A 322 -24.18 -23.14 9.65
C ALA A 322 -25.48 -22.93 8.85
N THR A 323 -26.31 -21.98 9.29
CA THR A 323 -27.52 -21.54 8.59
C THR A 323 -27.45 -20.03 8.32
N GLY A 324 -28.09 -19.55 7.26
CA GLY A 324 -28.07 -18.13 6.90
C GLY A 324 -26.82 -17.68 6.12
N PRO A 325 -26.47 -16.37 6.15
CA PRO A 325 -25.32 -15.81 5.41
C PRO A 325 -23.97 -16.47 5.75
N ASP A 326 -23.87 -17.02 6.97
CA ASP A 326 -22.71 -17.73 7.52
C ASP A 326 -22.57 -19.17 6.97
N ALA A 327 -23.57 -19.66 6.23
CA ALA A 327 -23.53 -20.93 5.51
C ALA A 327 -22.84 -20.83 4.14
N LYS A 328 -22.44 -19.63 3.70
CA LYS A 328 -21.74 -19.44 2.43
C LYS A 328 -20.25 -19.73 2.64
N PRO A 329 -19.62 -20.54 1.78
CA PRO A 329 -18.18 -20.73 1.82
C PRO A 329 -17.46 -19.39 1.63
N GLY A 330 -16.41 -19.18 2.41
CA GLY A 330 -15.47 -18.08 2.23
C GLY A 330 -14.53 -18.32 1.05
N HIS A 331 -13.46 -17.55 1.01
CA HIS A 331 -12.50 -17.56 -0.09
C HIS A 331 -11.07 -17.91 0.32
N GLY A 332 -10.88 -18.35 1.57
CA GLY A 332 -9.56 -18.48 2.19
C GLY A 332 -9.03 -17.10 2.59
N ASP A 333 -7.72 -16.96 2.57
CA ASP A 333 -7.03 -15.70 2.78
C ASP A 333 -6.80 -14.96 1.44
N LEU A 334 -7.38 -13.77 1.33
CA LEU A 334 -7.30 -12.89 0.16
C LEU A 334 -6.33 -11.71 0.36
N PHE A 335 -5.66 -11.61 1.51
CA PHE A 335 -4.70 -10.52 1.73
C PHE A 335 -3.41 -10.78 0.94
N PRO A 336 -2.93 -9.79 0.15
CA PRO A 336 -1.73 -10.00 -0.64
C PRO A 336 -0.44 -9.93 0.18
N ALA A 337 -0.49 -9.36 1.38
CA ALA A 337 0.65 -9.08 2.24
C ALA A 337 0.23 -8.95 3.70
N ASN A 338 1.14 -9.25 4.63
CA ASN A 338 1.03 -8.82 6.02
C ASN A 338 1.78 -7.49 6.20
N THR A 339 1.28 -6.61 7.08
CA THR A 339 1.91 -5.30 7.33
C THR A 339 1.75 -4.89 8.79
N PRO A 340 2.66 -4.06 9.35
CA PRO A 340 2.52 -3.62 10.72
C PRO A 340 1.65 -2.37 10.88
N TYR A 341 1.23 -1.73 9.78
CA TYR A 341 0.64 -0.39 9.77
C TYR A 341 -0.83 -0.33 10.16
N MET A 342 -1.49 -1.47 10.30
CA MET A 342 -2.89 -1.60 10.69
C MET A 342 -3.09 -2.90 11.46
N LEU A 343 -4.20 -2.99 12.19
CA LEU A 343 -4.67 -4.24 12.77
C LEU A 343 -5.94 -4.68 12.03
N ILE A 344 -6.00 -5.96 11.70
CA ILE A 344 -7.17 -6.57 11.06
C ILE A 344 -7.85 -7.46 12.10
N SER A 345 -9.15 -7.26 12.35
CA SER A 345 -9.94 -8.12 13.24
C SER A 345 -10.69 -9.19 12.46
N GLN A 346 -10.72 -10.42 12.98
CA GLN A 346 -11.54 -11.49 12.39
C GLN A 346 -13.02 -11.17 12.51
N GLY A 347 -13.74 -11.23 11.39
CA GLY A 347 -15.18 -10.99 11.29
C GLY A 347 -15.51 -9.67 10.58
N SER A 348 -16.74 -9.20 10.83
CA SER A 348 -17.33 -8.03 10.17
C SER A 348 -17.56 -6.88 11.16
N SER A 349 -18.51 -5.98 10.86
CA SER A 349 -18.82 -4.82 11.70
C SER A 349 -19.01 -5.19 13.17
N GLY A 350 -18.29 -4.48 14.06
CA GLY A 350 -18.30 -4.74 15.50
C GLY A 350 -17.11 -5.56 16.00
N SER A 351 -16.48 -6.37 15.14
CA SER A 351 -15.31 -7.19 15.50
C SER A 351 -14.05 -6.37 15.81
N ASP A 352 -14.00 -5.13 15.36
CA ASP A 352 -12.92 -4.18 15.61
C ASP A 352 -12.95 -3.61 17.04
N ARG A 353 -14.11 -3.62 17.72
CA ARG A 353 -14.27 -2.99 19.04
C ARG A 353 -13.39 -3.61 20.14
N PRO A 354 -13.27 -4.95 20.29
CA PRO A 354 -12.37 -5.54 21.28
C PRO A 354 -10.91 -5.14 21.07
N VAL A 355 -10.47 -5.07 19.80
CA VAL A 355 -9.11 -4.63 19.44
C VAL A 355 -8.92 -3.15 19.78
N LEU A 356 -9.89 -2.29 19.47
CA LEU A 356 -9.84 -0.87 19.83
C LEU A 356 -9.81 -0.65 21.36
N GLU A 357 -10.59 -1.41 22.13
CA GLU A 357 -10.54 -1.36 23.60
C GLU A 357 -9.20 -1.84 24.16
N ALA A 358 -8.57 -2.83 23.51
CA ALA A 358 -7.21 -3.24 23.84
C ALA A 358 -6.17 -2.13 23.59
N LEU A 359 -6.21 -1.51 22.42
CA LEU A 359 -5.32 -0.38 22.09
C LEU A 359 -5.51 0.80 23.04
N ARG A 360 -6.77 1.15 23.36
CA ARG A 360 -7.09 2.18 24.37
C ARG A 360 -6.47 1.84 25.72
N ALA A 361 -6.60 0.59 26.17
CA ALA A 361 -6.07 0.13 27.44
C ALA A 361 -4.53 0.21 27.48
N ILE A 362 -3.84 -0.22 26.41
CA ILE A 362 -2.39 -0.12 26.29
C ILE A 362 -1.94 1.34 26.34
N LEU A 363 -2.57 2.22 25.55
CA LEU A 363 -2.27 3.66 25.53
C LEU A 363 -2.42 4.33 26.90
N ALA A 364 -3.44 3.93 27.67
CA ALA A 364 -3.64 4.44 29.02
C ALA A 364 -2.64 3.88 30.03
N ALA A 365 -2.17 2.65 29.82
CA ALA A 365 -1.34 1.90 30.74
C ALA A 365 0.15 2.27 30.69
N PHE A 366 0.63 2.86 29.60
CA PHE A 366 1.98 3.40 29.56
C PHE A 366 2.25 4.30 30.74
N ARG A 367 3.46 4.22 31.28
CA ARG A 367 3.93 5.20 32.25
C ARG A 367 4.00 6.60 31.60
N PRO A 368 3.80 7.69 32.35
CA PRO A 368 3.81 9.05 31.78
C PRO A 368 5.11 9.40 31.03
N ASP A 369 6.26 9.04 31.59
CA ASP A 369 7.59 9.23 31.00
C ASP A 369 7.74 8.46 29.67
N VAL A 370 7.34 7.19 29.66
CA VAL A 370 7.37 6.32 28.48
C VAL A 370 6.45 6.85 27.38
N LYS A 371 5.20 7.18 27.71
CA LYS A 371 4.25 7.68 26.69
C LYS A 371 4.73 8.97 26.04
N THR A 372 5.31 9.87 26.83
CA THR A 372 5.91 11.12 26.32
C THR A 372 7.09 10.81 25.39
N PHE A 373 8.00 9.94 25.80
CA PHE A 373 9.14 9.52 24.97
C PHE A 373 8.70 8.91 23.64
N LEU A 374 7.68 8.05 23.67
CA LEU A 374 7.12 7.41 22.48
C LEU A 374 6.44 8.41 21.54
N GLU A 375 5.67 9.37 22.08
CA GLU A 375 4.98 10.40 21.29
C GLU A 375 5.99 11.31 20.57
N GLU A 376 7.01 11.79 21.28
CA GLU A 376 8.04 12.69 20.72
C GLU A 376 8.91 12.07 19.63
N ARG A 377 8.95 10.73 19.54
CA ARG A 377 9.79 9.97 18.60
C ARG A 377 8.98 9.18 17.57
N ASP A 378 7.67 9.40 17.51
CA ASP A 378 6.78 8.69 16.60
C ASP A 378 6.80 7.15 16.75
N LEU A 379 6.93 6.67 17.99
CA LEU A 379 7.03 5.24 18.33
C LEU A 379 5.75 4.64 18.94
N ILE A 380 4.65 5.40 19.04
CA ILE A 380 3.42 4.89 19.67
C ILE A 380 2.81 3.74 18.86
N ALA A 381 2.62 3.92 17.56
CA ALA A 381 2.00 2.89 16.71
C ALA A 381 2.81 1.57 16.70
N PRO A 382 4.14 1.57 16.56
CA PRO A 382 4.94 0.34 16.66
C PRO A 382 4.92 -0.29 18.04
N THR A 383 5.04 0.49 19.11
CA THR A 383 4.98 -0.08 20.46
C THR A 383 3.58 -0.64 20.79
N LEU A 384 2.50 0.01 20.32
CA LEU A 384 1.14 -0.53 20.45
C LEU A 384 1.00 -1.89 19.76
N GLN A 385 1.52 -2.00 18.54
CA GLN A 385 1.45 -3.23 17.74
C GLN A 385 2.28 -4.35 18.39
N GLN A 386 3.48 -4.03 18.91
CA GLN A 386 4.33 -4.95 19.66
C GLN A 386 3.60 -5.51 20.89
N ILE A 387 3.07 -4.64 21.75
CA ILE A 387 2.41 -5.04 23.00
C ILE A 387 1.11 -5.80 22.70
N PHE A 388 0.35 -5.37 21.68
CA PHE A 388 -0.86 -6.06 21.28
C PHE A 388 -0.57 -7.51 20.86
N ARG A 389 0.52 -7.75 20.12
CA ARG A 389 0.92 -9.11 19.70
C ARG A 389 1.50 -9.92 20.86
N ARG A 390 2.36 -9.33 21.68
CA ARG A 390 3.02 -9.97 22.86
C ARG A 390 2.06 -10.25 24.00
N GLY A 391 0.97 -9.49 24.08
CA GLY A 391 -0.08 -9.63 25.09
C GLY A 391 -1.22 -10.58 24.72
N GLN A 392 -1.14 -11.29 23.59
CA GLN A 392 -2.15 -12.28 23.21
C GLN A 392 -2.07 -13.54 24.10
N LYS A 393 -3.21 -14.22 24.26
CA LYS A 393 -3.27 -15.54 24.90
C LYS A 393 -2.30 -16.51 24.23
N GLY A 394 -1.52 -17.21 25.06
CA GLY A 394 -0.52 -18.20 24.63
C GLY A 394 0.84 -17.62 24.23
N ILE A 395 1.00 -16.30 24.16
CA ILE A 395 2.29 -15.66 23.84
C ILE A 395 2.95 -15.23 25.15
N LEU A 396 3.57 -16.19 25.85
CA LEU A 396 4.03 -16.00 27.23
C LEU A 396 5.50 -15.55 27.34
N ASP A 397 6.33 -15.89 26.36
CA ASP A 397 7.77 -15.64 26.32
C ASP A 397 8.25 -15.21 24.92
N ASP A 398 9.56 -14.93 24.79
CA ASP A 398 10.17 -14.49 23.53
C ASP A 398 10.13 -15.57 22.45
N ALA A 399 10.24 -16.85 22.80
CA ALA A 399 10.15 -17.93 21.83
C ALA A 399 8.75 -18.00 21.20
N ALA A 400 7.71 -17.84 22.02
CA ALA A 400 6.34 -17.73 21.56
C ALA A 400 6.12 -16.45 20.75
N TYR A 401 6.72 -15.32 21.14
CA TYR A 401 6.64 -14.08 20.36
C TYR A 401 7.30 -14.24 18.99
N LEU A 402 8.47 -14.87 18.89
CA LEU A 402 9.18 -15.12 17.62
C LEU A 402 8.54 -16.23 16.76
N SER A 403 7.39 -16.77 17.15
CA SER A 403 6.69 -17.83 16.44
C SER A 403 5.59 -17.27 15.51
N PRO A 404 5.15 -18.06 14.50
CA PRO A 404 3.99 -17.70 13.67
C PRO A 404 2.74 -17.30 14.47
N ALA A 405 2.55 -17.88 15.67
CA ALA A 405 1.37 -17.69 16.49
C ALA A 405 1.19 -16.25 17.03
N ALA A 406 2.26 -15.44 17.09
CA ALA A 406 2.18 -14.04 17.52
C ALA A 406 1.96 -13.07 16.35
N HIS A 407 2.17 -13.54 15.11
CA HIS A 407 2.23 -12.69 13.93
C HIS A 407 1.20 -13.00 12.85
N PRO A 408 -0.08 -13.32 13.18
CA PRO A 408 -1.08 -13.53 12.14
C PRO A 408 -1.39 -12.22 11.39
N VAL A 409 -1.89 -12.36 10.16
CA VAL A 409 -2.40 -11.25 9.35
C VAL A 409 -3.74 -10.73 9.90
N VAL A 410 -4.59 -11.63 10.38
CA VAL A 410 -5.86 -11.31 11.05
C VAL A 410 -5.79 -11.71 12.52
N SER A 411 -6.17 -10.77 13.39
CA SER A 411 -6.22 -10.96 14.84
C SER A 411 -7.59 -11.48 15.26
N ASP A 412 -7.59 -12.55 16.03
CA ASP A 412 -8.79 -13.10 16.66
C ASP A 412 -9.10 -12.36 17.96
N PRO A 413 -10.26 -11.68 18.08
CA PRO A 413 -10.68 -11.01 19.31
C PRO A 413 -10.68 -11.90 20.55
N ASP A 414 -10.94 -13.20 20.41
CA ASP A 414 -11.01 -14.14 21.53
C ASP A 414 -9.66 -14.41 22.19
N ARG A 415 -8.56 -14.04 21.52
CA ARG A 415 -7.20 -14.16 22.04
C ARG A 415 -6.72 -12.95 22.83
N ILE A 416 -7.49 -11.87 22.86
CA ILE A 416 -7.11 -10.65 23.57
C ILE A 416 -7.12 -10.90 25.09
N GLU A 417 -6.02 -10.54 25.75
CA GLU A 417 -5.87 -10.59 27.20
C GLU A 417 -5.49 -9.22 27.76
N ILE A 418 -6.52 -8.38 27.98
CA ILE A 418 -6.37 -6.97 28.37
C ILE A 418 -5.47 -6.78 29.60
N GLY A 419 -5.59 -7.65 30.61
CA GLY A 419 -4.77 -7.57 31.82
C GLY A 419 -3.27 -7.72 31.56
N ARG A 420 -2.91 -8.67 30.68
CA ARG A 420 -1.52 -8.90 30.26
C ARG A 420 -1.00 -7.70 29.45
N MET A 421 -1.79 -7.20 28.51
CA MET A 421 -1.43 -6.04 27.69
C MET A 421 -1.18 -4.78 28.54
N ILE A 422 -2.07 -4.51 29.52
CA ILE A 422 -1.90 -3.42 30.49
C ILE A 422 -0.61 -3.59 31.29
N SER A 423 -0.32 -4.82 31.74
CA SER A 423 0.90 -5.10 32.50
C SER A 423 2.15 -4.83 31.67
N LEU A 424 2.23 -5.37 30.45
CA LEU A 424 3.37 -5.18 29.54
C LEU A 424 3.63 -3.69 29.26
N ALA A 425 2.57 -2.93 29.00
CA ALA A 425 2.67 -1.49 28.75
C ALA A 425 3.18 -0.70 29.96
N ASN A 426 2.76 -1.08 31.17
CA ASN A 426 3.15 -0.38 32.39
C ASN A 426 4.56 -0.77 32.89
N THR A 427 5.04 -1.96 32.53
CA THR A 427 6.40 -2.41 32.88
C THR A 427 7.48 -1.86 31.94
N LEU A 428 7.12 -1.48 30.72
CA LEU A 428 8.05 -0.88 29.76
C LEU A 428 8.75 0.35 30.35
N ARG A 429 10.04 0.50 30.07
CA ARG A 429 10.86 1.65 30.48
C ARG A 429 11.42 2.36 29.27
N VAL A 430 11.79 3.63 29.43
CA VAL A 430 12.29 4.48 28.34
C VAL A 430 13.52 3.85 27.70
N GLU A 431 14.46 3.36 28.50
CA GLU A 431 15.71 2.73 28.09
C GLU A 431 15.54 1.37 27.37
N ASP A 432 14.35 0.77 27.47
CA ASP A 432 14.05 -0.55 26.91
C ASP A 432 13.16 -0.46 25.66
N VAL A 433 12.66 0.73 25.30
CA VAL A 433 11.80 0.94 24.12
C VAL A 433 12.48 0.38 22.85
N PRO A 434 11.86 -0.57 22.14
CA PRO A 434 12.44 -1.15 20.94
C PRO A 434 12.28 -0.22 19.71
N PRO A 435 13.11 -0.40 18.66
CA PRO A 435 13.03 0.39 17.44
C PRO A 435 11.83 0.04 16.55
N VAL A 436 11.63 0.87 15.51
CA VAL A 436 10.86 0.49 14.32
C VAL A 436 11.80 -0.20 13.34
N VAL A 437 11.46 -1.43 12.94
CA VAL A 437 12.24 -2.15 11.93
C VAL A 437 12.02 -1.54 10.56
N VAL A 438 13.10 -1.17 9.90
CA VAL A 438 13.13 -0.69 8.51
C VAL A 438 13.89 -1.71 7.66
N ILE A 439 13.24 -2.23 6.63
CA ILE A 439 13.75 -3.20 5.68
C ILE A 439 13.84 -2.63 4.27
N GLN A 440 14.79 -3.13 3.48
CA GLN A 440 14.96 -2.77 2.09
C GLN A 440 15.47 -3.98 1.29
N VAL A 441 14.96 -4.15 0.07
CA VAL A 441 15.54 -5.12 -0.88
C VAL A 441 16.86 -4.56 -1.41
N GLU A 442 17.96 -5.28 -1.17
CA GLU A 442 19.30 -4.98 -1.69
C GLU A 442 19.53 -5.68 -3.03
N GLU A 443 19.08 -6.93 -3.15
CA GLU A 443 19.12 -7.74 -4.37
C GLU A 443 17.82 -8.53 -4.54
N GLU A 444 17.32 -8.65 -5.76
CA GLU A 444 16.22 -9.55 -6.10
C GLU A 444 16.43 -10.17 -7.48
N ASP A 445 16.20 -11.47 -7.59
CA ASP A 445 16.24 -12.15 -8.88
C ASP A 445 14.99 -11.77 -9.67
N THR A 446 15.16 -11.12 -10.82
CA THR A 446 14.04 -10.66 -11.67
C THR A 446 13.43 -11.78 -12.53
N GLY A 447 13.62 -13.06 -12.16
CA GLY A 447 13.09 -14.20 -12.92
C GLY A 447 13.52 -14.20 -14.39
N ALA A 448 14.78 -13.88 -14.67
CA ALA A 448 15.33 -13.88 -16.03
C ALA A 448 15.23 -15.29 -16.63
N GLY A 449 14.48 -15.41 -17.72
CA GLY A 449 14.37 -16.67 -18.48
C GLY A 449 13.05 -16.83 -19.20
N ILE A 450 11.93 -16.36 -18.64
CA ILE A 450 10.60 -16.53 -19.24
C ILE A 450 9.61 -15.42 -18.80
N ALA A 451 10.11 -14.23 -18.43
CA ALA A 451 9.28 -13.03 -18.20
C ALA A 451 8.44 -12.64 -19.44
N ILE A 452 8.83 -13.19 -20.58
CA ILE A 452 8.29 -13.01 -21.92
C ILE A 452 6.90 -13.67 -22.12
N LEU A 453 6.48 -14.64 -21.28
CA LEU A 453 5.12 -15.22 -21.36
C LEU A 453 3.98 -14.19 -21.20
N LEU A 454 4.33 -12.98 -20.75
CA LEU A 454 3.43 -11.85 -20.59
C LEU A 454 3.70 -10.70 -21.59
N GLY A 455 4.73 -10.79 -22.46
CA GLY A 455 5.19 -9.76 -23.39
C GLY A 455 6.52 -9.08 -23.02
N ALA A 456 7.29 -8.62 -24.02
CA ALA A 456 8.58 -7.94 -23.82
C ALA A 456 8.46 -6.57 -23.09
N ASP A 457 7.28 -5.94 -23.14
CA ASP A 457 6.95 -4.72 -22.38
C ASP A 457 6.29 -5.01 -21.02
N SER A 458 6.11 -6.28 -20.67
CA SER A 458 5.55 -6.74 -19.41
C SER A 458 6.62 -7.40 -18.52
N ALA A 459 7.72 -6.68 -18.29
CA ALA A 459 8.26 -6.69 -16.93
C ALA A 459 7.16 -6.12 -15.98
N ALA A 460 6.05 -6.85 -15.84
CA ALA A 460 4.83 -6.47 -15.18
C ALA A 460 5.12 -6.59 -13.71
N ASP A 461 5.83 -5.58 -13.23
CA ASP A 461 6.38 -5.38 -11.90
C ASP A 461 5.87 -6.43 -10.90
N GLU A 462 6.74 -7.39 -10.58
CA GLU A 462 6.45 -8.34 -9.50
C GLU A 462 6.44 -7.61 -8.15
N ARG A 463 6.82 -6.33 -8.08
CA ARG A 463 6.64 -5.47 -6.92
C ARG A 463 5.18 -5.06 -6.78
N LEU A 464 4.56 -5.52 -5.71
CA LEU A 464 3.27 -4.97 -5.29
C LEU A 464 3.48 -3.63 -4.59
N PHE A 465 4.44 -3.57 -3.66
CA PHE A 465 4.91 -2.34 -3.03
C PHE A 465 6.23 -2.56 -2.30
N ASP A 466 6.96 -1.46 -2.10
CA ASP A 466 8.02 -1.32 -1.11
C ASP A 466 7.64 -0.22 -0.13
N SER A 467 7.86 -0.46 1.16
CA SER A 467 7.69 0.54 2.21
C SER A 467 8.63 0.22 3.37
N PRO A 468 8.95 1.18 4.26
CA PRO A 468 9.98 1.01 5.27
C PRO A 468 9.84 -0.26 6.13
N SER A 469 8.65 -0.64 6.59
CA SER A 469 8.44 -1.85 7.41
C SER A 469 7.57 -2.92 6.72
N ALA A 470 7.32 -2.81 5.42
CA ALA A 470 6.58 -3.84 4.67
C ALA A 470 6.95 -3.86 3.19
N ILE A 471 7.33 -5.03 2.69
CA ILE A 471 7.72 -5.28 1.29
C ILE A 471 6.86 -6.42 0.76
N ALA A 472 6.28 -6.27 -0.42
CA ALA A 472 5.45 -7.32 -1.02
C ALA A 472 5.76 -7.57 -2.50
N ARG A 473 5.78 -8.85 -2.87
CA ARG A 473 5.99 -9.34 -4.23
C ARG A 473 4.85 -10.23 -4.71
N LEU A 474 4.61 -10.23 -6.02
CA LEU A 474 3.68 -11.09 -6.74
C LEU A 474 4.48 -12.10 -7.55
N TRP A 475 4.12 -13.38 -7.46
CA TRP A 475 4.78 -14.40 -8.28
C TRP A 475 4.14 -14.51 -9.67
N ARG A 476 4.60 -13.71 -10.65
CA ARG A 476 4.04 -13.70 -12.01
C ARG A 476 4.87 -14.52 -12.99
N GLY A 477 6.18 -14.35 -12.97
CA GLY A 477 7.15 -15.01 -13.84
C GLY A 477 7.24 -16.51 -13.61
N ALA A 478 7.77 -17.21 -14.61
CA ALA A 478 7.76 -18.67 -14.69
C ALA A 478 8.78 -19.39 -13.81
N GLY A 479 9.80 -18.70 -13.29
CA GLY A 479 10.89 -19.36 -12.55
C GLY A 479 10.38 -20.13 -11.33
N TYR A 480 10.98 -21.29 -11.06
CA TYR A 480 10.64 -22.15 -9.92
C TYR A 480 11.12 -21.56 -8.60
N THR A 481 12.26 -20.88 -8.59
CA THR A 481 12.84 -20.25 -7.39
C THR A 481 12.87 -18.73 -7.55
N ARG A 482 12.81 -18.01 -6.41
CA ARG A 482 13.11 -16.59 -6.29
C ARG A 482 14.07 -16.38 -5.13
N ARG A 483 15.12 -15.60 -5.36
CA ARG A 483 16.09 -15.19 -4.34
C ARG A 483 15.95 -13.70 -4.08
N TYR A 484 16.03 -13.34 -2.81
CA TYR A 484 16.02 -11.96 -2.33
C TYR A 484 17.13 -11.78 -1.29
N VAL A 485 17.82 -10.66 -1.33
CA VAL A 485 18.67 -10.19 -0.22
C VAL A 485 18.01 -8.96 0.36
N ILE A 486 17.64 -9.04 1.64
CA ILE A 486 16.95 -7.95 2.34
C ILE A 486 17.83 -7.50 3.50
N GLY A 487 18.04 -6.18 3.59
CA GLY A 487 18.80 -5.53 4.65
C GLY A 487 17.93 -4.72 5.60
N THR A 488 18.47 -4.43 6.79
CA THR A 488 17.80 -3.68 7.86
C THR A 488 18.44 -2.33 8.16
N THR A 489 19.28 -1.81 7.26
CA THR A 489 20.17 -0.65 7.48
C THR A 489 19.47 0.61 7.97
N GLY A 490 18.18 0.81 7.67
CA GLY A 490 17.41 1.96 8.15
C GLY A 490 16.94 1.86 9.60
N THR A 491 17.15 0.71 10.28
CA THR A 491 16.68 0.48 11.65
C THR A 491 17.66 1.08 12.66
N ILE A 492 17.16 1.98 13.51
CA ILE A 492 17.95 2.65 14.55
C ILE A 492 17.26 2.47 15.89
N ASP A 493 18.00 1.97 16.89
CA ASP A 493 17.52 1.90 18.28
C ASP A 493 17.37 3.31 18.86
N PRO A 494 16.20 3.65 19.44
CA PRO A 494 15.95 5.00 19.95
C PRO A 494 16.84 5.36 21.16
N ASN A 495 17.46 4.36 21.79
CA ASN A 495 18.37 4.50 22.91
C ASN A 495 19.83 4.16 22.53
N GLY A 496 20.13 3.95 21.25
CA GLY A 496 21.48 3.65 20.75
C GLY A 496 21.99 2.26 21.13
N ARG A 497 21.12 1.32 21.52
CA ARG A 497 21.50 -0.06 21.85
C ARG A 497 21.88 -0.83 20.58
N ALA A 498 22.78 -1.79 20.73
CA ALA A 498 23.13 -2.70 19.65
C ALA A 498 21.93 -3.60 19.31
N LEU A 499 21.69 -3.79 18.01
CA LEU A 499 20.55 -4.54 17.50
C LEU A 499 20.97 -5.91 16.98
N LYS A 500 20.14 -6.91 17.27
CA LYS A 500 20.10 -8.20 16.57
C LYS A 500 18.77 -8.33 15.85
N PHE A 501 18.73 -9.10 14.77
CA PHE A 501 17.53 -9.28 13.96
C PHE A 501 17.16 -10.75 13.86
N HIS A 502 15.88 -11.02 14.09
CA HIS A 502 15.27 -12.32 13.94
C HIS A 502 14.40 -12.35 12.70
N TRP A 503 14.78 -13.20 11.75
CA TRP A 503 14.01 -13.49 10.54
C TRP A 503 13.20 -14.76 10.78
N ARG A 504 11.87 -14.68 10.69
CA ARG A 504 10.97 -15.77 11.04
C ARG A 504 9.91 -15.95 9.97
N LEU A 505 9.81 -17.17 9.42
CA LEU A 505 8.68 -17.54 8.58
C LEU A 505 7.42 -17.58 9.44
N THR A 506 6.41 -16.79 9.09
CA THR A 506 5.13 -16.69 9.83
C THR A 506 3.94 -17.23 9.05
N GLN A 507 4.07 -17.39 7.73
CA GLN A 507 3.08 -18.07 6.89
C GLN A 507 3.80 -18.83 5.78
N ASN A 508 3.24 -19.99 5.39
CA ASN A 508 3.78 -20.99 4.48
C ASN A 508 4.65 -22.08 5.16
N ASP A 509 5.43 -22.80 4.35
CA ASP A 509 6.15 -24.01 4.72
C ASP A 509 7.67 -23.81 4.71
N LEU A 510 8.34 -24.29 5.76
CA LEU A 510 9.80 -24.26 5.89
C LEU A 510 10.52 -25.15 4.87
N GLU A 511 9.85 -26.15 4.29
CA GLU A 511 10.44 -26.99 3.23
C GLU A 511 10.64 -26.20 1.91
N ARG A 512 9.91 -25.09 1.73
CA ARG A 512 9.89 -24.29 0.50
C ARG A 512 10.55 -22.92 0.65
N VAL A 513 10.80 -22.50 1.87
CA VAL A 513 11.37 -21.18 2.17
C VAL A 513 12.63 -21.36 3.01
N THR A 514 13.76 -20.93 2.47
CA THR A 514 15.04 -20.88 3.18
C THR A 514 15.34 -19.44 3.56
N ILE A 515 15.76 -19.23 4.81
CA ILE A 515 16.15 -17.92 5.35
C ILE A 515 17.55 -18.07 5.92
N ARG A 516 18.52 -17.38 5.34
CA ARG A 516 19.93 -17.41 5.76
C ARG A 516 20.41 -16.00 6.11
N PRO A 517 20.50 -15.67 7.42
CA PRO A 517 21.21 -14.47 7.86
C PRO A 517 22.64 -14.45 7.29
N LEU A 518 23.08 -13.29 6.79
CA LEU A 518 24.38 -13.12 6.15
C LEU A 518 25.46 -12.59 7.10
N ASP A 519 25.09 -12.26 8.33
CA ASP A 519 25.96 -11.82 9.41
C ASP A 519 25.42 -12.28 10.78
N GLU A 520 26.25 -12.24 11.82
CA GLU A 520 25.89 -12.71 13.16
C GLU A 520 24.76 -11.90 13.82
N ALA A 521 24.64 -10.62 13.48
CA ALA A 521 23.60 -9.75 13.99
C ALA A 521 22.28 -9.91 13.19
N GLY A 522 22.31 -10.60 12.06
CA GLY A 522 21.18 -10.76 11.15
C GLY A 522 20.80 -9.48 10.43
N THR A 523 21.70 -8.50 10.27
CA THR A 523 21.37 -7.22 9.62
C THR A 523 20.96 -7.38 8.16
N ARG A 524 21.38 -8.48 7.54
CA ARG A 524 20.93 -8.92 6.21
C ARG A 524 20.56 -10.39 6.22
N ALA A 525 19.60 -10.76 5.39
CA ALA A 525 19.29 -12.16 5.12
C ALA A 525 19.09 -12.41 3.63
N GLU A 526 19.62 -13.54 3.17
CA GLU A 526 19.21 -14.14 1.90
C GLU A 526 17.97 -15.00 2.14
N ILE A 527 16.94 -14.76 1.33
CA ILE A 527 15.67 -15.45 1.38
C ILE A 527 15.47 -16.11 0.02
N THR A 528 15.32 -17.43 0.04
CA THR A 528 15.01 -18.23 -1.15
C THR A 528 13.62 -18.81 -0.98
N VAL A 529 12.74 -18.50 -1.92
CA VAL A 529 11.37 -19.00 -1.97
C VAL A 529 11.25 -19.89 -3.19
N ARG A 530 10.66 -21.08 -3.03
CA ARG A 530 10.35 -22.01 -4.12
C ARG A 530 8.86 -22.01 -4.42
N TRP A 531 8.53 -22.19 -5.69
CA TRP A 531 7.16 -22.27 -6.18
C TRP A 531 6.37 -23.28 -5.36
N GLY A 532 5.22 -22.83 -4.86
CA GLY A 532 4.38 -23.60 -3.96
C GLY A 532 2.92 -23.27 -4.11
N GLY A 533 2.11 -24.23 -3.68
CA GLY A 533 0.68 -24.02 -3.56
C GLY A 533 0.32 -23.33 -2.24
N PRO A 534 -0.95 -22.94 -2.09
CA PRO A 534 -1.48 -22.40 -0.84
C PRO A 534 -1.39 -23.42 0.30
N THR A 535 -1.08 -22.97 1.51
CA THR A 535 -0.92 -23.81 2.72
C THR A 535 -1.95 -23.43 3.78
N PRO A 536 -2.35 -24.34 4.69
CA PRO A 536 -3.13 -23.97 5.87
C PRO A 536 -2.41 -22.91 6.73
N GLU A 537 -3.16 -22.04 7.39
CA GLU A 537 -2.59 -21.13 8.39
C GLU A 537 -2.28 -21.85 9.71
N THR A 538 -1.24 -21.40 10.43
CA THR A 538 -0.83 -22.02 11.70
C THR A 538 -1.92 -21.99 12.77
N LEU A 539 -2.63 -20.87 12.90
CA LEU A 539 -3.66 -20.67 13.95
C LEU A 539 -5.07 -21.03 13.50
N ARG A 540 -5.29 -21.07 12.19
CA ARG A 540 -6.56 -21.31 11.53
C ARG A 540 -6.34 -22.30 10.38
N PRO A 541 -6.09 -23.59 10.69
CA PRO A 541 -5.81 -24.59 9.66
C PRO A 541 -7.01 -24.85 8.73
N ASP A 542 -8.19 -24.35 9.09
CA ASP A 542 -9.40 -24.30 8.26
C ASP A 542 -9.35 -23.21 7.17
N ILE A 543 -8.40 -22.28 7.25
CA ILE A 543 -8.14 -21.23 6.27
C ILE A 543 -6.86 -21.59 5.51
N THR A 544 -6.89 -21.44 4.18
CA THR A 544 -5.74 -21.65 3.32
C THR A 544 -5.24 -20.31 2.78
N SER A 545 -3.93 -20.07 2.89
CA SER A 545 -3.28 -18.86 2.42
C SER A 545 -2.32 -19.14 1.26
N PRO A 546 -2.41 -18.38 0.15
CA PRO A 546 -1.47 -18.45 -0.97
C PRO A 546 -0.21 -17.59 -0.74
N ARG A 547 0.05 -17.15 0.49
CA ARG A 547 1.13 -16.20 0.79
C ARG A 547 2.30 -16.88 1.50
N VAL A 548 3.48 -16.33 1.31
CA VAL A 548 4.66 -16.48 2.19
C VAL A 548 4.80 -15.20 2.98
N ASP A 549 4.88 -15.28 4.30
CA ASP A 549 5.19 -14.13 5.15
C ASP A 549 6.43 -14.40 5.98
N ILE A 550 7.35 -13.44 5.99
CA ILE A 550 8.54 -13.45 6.84
C ILE A 550 8.50 -12.20 7.71
N ALA A 551 8.46 -12.40 9.02
CA ALA A 551 8.60 -11.34 10.02
C ALA A 551 10.09 -11.06 10.29
N VAL A 552 10.44 -9.78 10.34
CA VAL A 552 11.76 -9.28 10.72
C VAL A 552 11.60 -8.49 12.02
N ILE A 553 12.21 -8.98 13.09
CA ILE A 553 12.03 -8.44 14.44
C ILE A 553 13.40 -8.02 14.98
N ALA A 554 13.53 -6.78 15.42
CA ALA A 554 14.73 -6.29 16.08
C ALA A 554 14.69 -6.62 17.57
N ASP A 555 15.84 -7.00 18.11
CA ASP A 555 16.12 -7.24 19.52
C ASP A 555 17.20 -6.24 19.97
N ASN A 556 16.85 -5.35 20.89
CA ASN A 556 17.79 -4.38 21.47
C ASN A 556 18.48 -4.90 22.75
N GLY A 557 18.30 -6.19 23.06
CA GLY A 557 18.79 -6.88 24.25
C GLY A 557 17.92 -6.70 25.50
N ALA A 558 16.86 -5.89 25.44
CA ALA A 558 15.85 -5.78 26.50
C ALA A 558 14.45 -6.17 26.02
N GLU A 559 14.06 -5.69 24.84
CA GLU A 559 12.74 -5.93 24.25
C GLU A 559 12.85 -6.26 22.77
N LEU A 560 11.89 -7.07 22.32
CA LEU A 560 11.66 -7.36 20.91
C LEU A 560 10.74 -6.30 20.30
N SER A 561 11.05 -5.82 19.10
CA SER A 561 10.25 -4.84 18.37
C SER A 561 8.96 -5.42 17.81
N ALA A 562 8.09 -4.54 17.31
CA ALA A 562 7.09 -4.94 16.32
C ALA A 562 7.79 -5.50 15.06
N PRO A 563 7.21 -6.50 14.37
CA PRO A 563 7.76 -7.01 13.12
C PRO A 563 7.62 -6.01 11.97
N ALA A 564 8.64 -5.92 11.13
CA ALA A 564 8.46 -5.62 9.70
C ALA A 564 8.14 -6.91 8.94
N PHE A 565 7.54 -6.81 7.74
CA PHE A 565 7.14 -7.99 6.97
C PHE A 565 7.68 -7.97 5.53
N PHE A 566 8.18 -9.12 5.09
CA PHE A 566 8.38 -9.43 3.68
C PHE A 566 7.37 -10.50 3.25
N SER A 567 6.57 -10.19 2.22
CA SER A 567 5.51 -11.07 1.72
C SER A 567 5.69 -11.42 0.25
N VAL A 568 5.41 -12.67 -0.11
CA VAL A 568 5.32 -13.12 -1.50
C VAL A 568 3.98 -13.80 -1.73
N LEU A 569 3.22 -13.35 -2.73
CA LEU A 569 1.90 -13.87 -3.06
C LEU A 569 1.94 -14.78 -4.29
N TYR A 570 1.49 -16.02 -4.13
CA TYR A 570 1.27 -16.95 -5.24
C TYR A 570 -0.07 -16.70 -5.95
N PRO A 571 -0.15 -16.87 -7.28
CA PRO A 571 -1.41 -16.88 -7.98
C PRO A 571 -2.14 -18.21 -7.74
N SER A 572 -3.19 -18.16 -6.91
CA SER A 572 -3.93 -19.35 -6.48
C SER A 572 -4.79 -20.02 -7.55
N HIS A 573 -4.88 -19.44 -8.75
CA HIS A 573 -5.69 -19.92 -9.89
C HIS A 573 -4.85 -20.57 -10.99
N GLU A 574 -3.51 -20.50 -10.86
CA GLU A 574 -2.60 -21.08 -11.84
C GLU A 574 -2.24 -22.50 -11.45
N THR A 575 -2.16 -23.39 -12.44
CA THR A 575 -1.52 -24.70 -12.28
C THR A 575 -0.25 -24.70 -13.13
N ARG A 576 0.87 -25.02 -12.49
CA ARG A 576 2.19 -25.05 -13.13
C ARG A 576 2.79 -26.43 -12.97
N VAL A 577 3.37 -26.95 -14.05
CA VAL A 577 4.12 -28.22 -14.05
C VAL A 577 5.57 -27.89 -14.31
N TYR A 578 6.44 -28.38 -13.43
CA TYR A 578 7.88 -28.25 -13.57
C TYR A 578 8.50 -29.63 -13.73
N GLU A 579 9.61 -29.69 -14.45
CA GLU A 579 10.43 -30.89 -14.62
C GLU A 579 11.83 -30.64 -14.05
N GLY A 580 12.40 -31.65 -13.40
CA GLY A 580 13.63 -31.52 -12.62
C GLY A 580 13.38 -31.27 -11.13
N GLU A 581 14.45 -31.08 -10.37
CA GLU A 581 14.41 -30.82 -8.92
C GLU A 581 15.23 -29.59 -8.56
N GLY A 582 14.89 -28.94 -7.46
CA GLY A 582 15.64 -27.80 -6.93
C GLY A 582 15.54 -26.56 -7.82
N ASP A 583 16.61 -25.76 -7.82
CA ASP A 583 16.63 -24.46 -8.50
C ASP A 583 16.74 -24.58 -10.03
N ASP A 584 17.07 -25.78 -10.53
CA ASP A 584 17.15 -26.11 -11.96
C ASP A 584 15.82 -26.58 -12.56
N ALA A 585 14.74 -26.61 -11.76
CA ALA A 585 13.44 -27.05 -12.22
C ALA A 585 12.89 -26.12 -13.31
N ARG A 586 12.66 -26.68 -14.51
CA ARG A 586 12.18 -25.95 -15.69
C ARG A 586 10.66 -26.00 -15.78
N LEU A 587 10.03 -24.90 -16.19
CA LEU A 587 8.59 -24.86 -16.42
C LEU A 587 8.24 -25.65 -17.69
N VAL A 588 7.40 -26.66 -17.59
CA VAL A 588 6.89 -27.44 -18.73
C VAL A 588 5.57 -26.85 -19.23
N SER A 589 4.67 -26.50 -18.31
CA SER A 589 3.38 -25.92 -18.67
C SER A 589 2.79 -25.06 -17.58
N ILE A 590 1.97 -24.10 -17.99
CA ILE A 590 1.20 -23.22 -17.12
C ILE A 590 -0.21 -23.05 -17.66
N ASP A 591 -1.21 -23.34 -16.83
CA ASP A 591 -2.61 -23.04 -17.11
C ASP A 591 -3.05 -21.86 -16.24
N HIS A 592 -3.25 -20.70 -16.87
CA HIS A 592 -3.71 -19.50 -16.18
C HIS A 592 -5.22 -19.49 -15.88
N GLY A 593 -5.96 -20.49 -16.35
CA GLY A 593 -7.38 -20.63 -16.16
C GLY A 593 -7.79 -21.97 -15.55
N ALA A 594 -6.88 -22.68 -14.87
CA ALA A 594 -7.08 -24.04 -14.34
C ALA A 594 -8.30 -24.18 -13.41
N ASP A 595 -8.72 -23.07 -12.80
CA ASP A 595 -9.88 -23.00 -11.90
C ASP A 595 -11.16 -22.51 -12.59
N ARG A 596 -11.21 -22.48 -13.94
CA ARG A 596 -12.44 -22.20 -14.70
C ARG A 596 -13.54 -23.17 -14.27
N GLY A 597 -14.50 -22.66 -13.48
CA GLY A 597 -15.65 -23.41 -12.97
C GLY A 597 -15.55 -23.82 -11.48
N LYS A 598 -14.39 -23.71 -10.83
CA LYS A 598 -14.16 -24.20 -9.45
C LYS A 598 -14.54 -23.22 -8.33
N ARG A 599 -15.28 -22.14 -8.60
CA ARG A 599 -15.72 -21.11 -7.61
C ARG A 599 -14.59 -20.46 -6.77
N ARG A 600 -13.32 -20.69 -7.08
CA ARG A 600 -12.20 -20.06 -6.35
C ARG A 600 -12.12 -18.58 -6.75
N TYR A 601 -12.30 -17.70 -5.77
CA TYR A 601 -12.16 -16.27 -5.99
C TYR A 601 -10.68 -15.91 -6.04
N VAL A 602 -10.33 -15.02 -6.97
CA VAL A 602 -9.01 -14.40 -7.07
C VAL A 602 -9.24 -12.91 -7.29
N ASP A 603 -8.44 -12.06 -6.63
CA ASP A 603 -8.60 -10.62 -6.76
C ASP A 603 -8.25 -10.15 -8.18
N PRO A 604 -9.23 -9.68 -8.96
CA PRO A 604 -9.01 -9.23 -10.33
C PRO A 604 -8.06 -8.03 -10.42
N MET A 605 -7.90 -7.26 -9.34
CA MET A 605 -7.00 -6.11 -9.33
C MET A 605 -5.53 -6.50 -9.23
N ILE A 606 -5.23 -7.69 -8.68
CA ILE A 606 -3.87 -8.24 -8.59
C ILE A 606 -3.60 -9.14 -9.79
N TRP A 607 -4.60 -9.95 -10.14
CA TRP A 607 -4.53 -10.98 -11.16
C TRP A 607 -5.58 -10.73 -12.24
N PRO A 608 -5.26 -9.89 -13.26
CA PRO A 608 -6.12 -9.75 -14.43
C PRO A 608 -6.40 -11.11 -15.05
N ARG A 609 -7.65 -11.32 -15.47
CA ARG A 609 -8.07 -12.61 -16.03
C ARG A 609 -7.25 -12.95 -17.26
N ARG A 610 -6.74 -14.19 -17.30
CA ARG A 610 -6.16 -14.82 -18.47
C ARG A 610 -6.94 -16.08 -18.77
N ASP A 611 -7.16 -16.36 -20.04
CA ASP A 611 -8.01 -17.46 -20.47
C ASP A 611 -7.30 -18.40 -21.47
N TRP A 612 -5.99 -18.54 -21.31
CA TRP A 612 -5.13 -19.46 -22.04
C TRP A 612 -4.25 -20.31 -21.13
N SER A 613 -3.67 -21.35 -21.71
CA SER A 613 -2.60 -22.16 -21.14
C SER A 613 -1.40 -22.19 -22.09
N ASP A 614 -0.20 -22.31 -21.55
CA ASP A 614 1.05 -22.39 -22.31
C ASP A 614 1.77 -23.71 -22.03
N VAL A 615 2.27 -24.34 -23.09
CA VAL A 615 3.16 -25.51 -23.06
C VAL A 615 4.48 -25.10 -23.70
N LEU A 616 5.57 -25.24 -22.96
CA LEU A 616 6.89 -24.74 -23.33
C LEU A 616 7.70 -25.84 -24.02
N ASP A 617 8.39 -25.47 -25.09
CA ASP A 617 9.23 -26.36 -25.89
C ASP A 617 10.72 -26.06 -25.63
N TYR A 618 11.50 -27.11 -25.40
CA TYR A 618 12.94 -27.03 -25.14
C TYR A 618 13.71 -27.92 -26.11
N ASP A 619 14.96 -27.56 -26.42
CA ASP A 619 15.87 -28.46 -27.11
C ASP A 619 16.50 -29.49 -26.16
N VAL A 620 17.36 -30.34 -26.72
CA VAL A 620 18.03 -31.42 -25.97
C VAL A 620 19.03 -30.89 -24.93
N GLU A 621 19.52 -29.67 -25.11
CA GLU A 621 20.37 -28.94 -24.15
C GLU A 621 19.54 -28.20 -23.07
N GLY A 622 18.21 -28.23 -23.16
CA GLY A 622 17.31 -27.57 -22.21
C GLY A 622 17.11 -26.07 -22.45
N ARG A 623 17.50 -25.55 -23.62
CA ARG A 623 17.26 -24.15 -24.00
C ARG A 623 15.82 -23.98 -24.51
N LEU A 624 15.17 -22.90 -24.09
CA LEU A 624 13.80 -22.58 -24.52
C LEU A 624 13.78 -22.27 -26.02
N LEU A 625 12.93 -22.98 -26.76
CA LEU A 625 12.68 -22.75 -28.19
C LEU A 625 11.46 -21.84 -28.40
N GLY A 626 10.47 -21.93 -27.51
CA GLY A 626 9.23 -21.19 -27.57
C GLY A 626 8.13 -21.84 -26.75
N TRP A 627 6.88 -21.48 -27.02
CA TRP A 627 5.72 -22.16 -26.42
C TRP A 627 4.52 -22.17 -27.36
N THR A 628 3.66 -23.14 -27.13
CA THR A 628 2.33 -23.20 -27.73
C THR A 628 1.31 -22.74 -26.71
N ARG A 629 0.55 -21.71 -27.08
CA ARG A 629 -0.54 -21.14 -26.30
C ARG A 629 -1.87 -21.68 -26.80
N SER A 630 -2.66 -22.28 -25.92
CA SER A 630 -3.99 -22.80 -26.22
C SER A 630 -5.07 -21.91 -25.61
N ARG A 631 -6.05 -21.49 -26.41
CA ARG A 631 -7.24 -20.75 -25.99
C ARG A 631 -8.49 -21.45 -26.53
N GLY A 632 -9.06 -22.34 -25.73
CA GLY A 632 -10.18 -23.18 -26.19
C GLY A 632 -9.73 -24.19 -27.24
N LYS A 633 -10.21 -24.07 -28.48
CA LYS A 633 -9.79 -24.90 -29.62
C LYS A 633 -8.70 -24.26 -30.49
N SER A 634 -8.32 -23.03 -30.16
CA SER A 634 -7.34 -22.26 -30.92
C SER A 634 -5.96 -22.44 -30.32
N GLU A 635 -4.95 -22.59 -31.17
CA GLU A 635 -3.55 -22.64 -30.77
C GLU A 635 -2.75 -21.59 -31.52
N THR A 636 -1.83 -20.96 -30.81
CA THR A 636 -0.90 -19.96 -31.34
C THR A 636 0.49 -20.26 -30.82
N ARG A 637 1.50 -20.19 -31.69
CA ARG A 637 2.88 -20.48 -31.31
C ARG A 637 3.66 -19.19 -31.12
N PHE A 638 4.50 -19.17 -30.10
CA PHE A 638 5.38 -18.07 -29.78
C PHE A 638 6.83 -18.54 -29.81
N THR A 639 7.72 -17.64 -30.20
CA THR A 639 9.17 -17.85 -30.13
C THR A 639 9.67 -17.69 -28.70
N ARG A 640 10.92 -18.10 -28.43
CA ARG A 640 11.58 -17.84 -27.13
C ARG A 640 11.61 -16.35 -26.74
N ASP A 641 11.56 -15.46 -27.73
CA ASP A 641 11.58 -14.00 -27.57
C ASP A 641 10.18 -13.40 -27.38
N GLY A 642 9.12 -14.24 -27.40
CA GLY A 642 7.73 -13.82 -27.19
C GLY A 642 7.05 -13.21 -28.37
N LEU A 643 7.61 -13.46 -29.55
CA LEU A 643 7.03 -13.02 -30.81
C LEU A 643 6.03 -14.07 -31.26
N LEU A 644 4.87 -13.63 -31.72
CA LEU A 644 3.85 -14.50 -32.29
C LEU A 644 4.34 -15.01 -33.64
N VAL A 645 4.49 -16.33 -33.78
CA VAL A 645 4.95 -16.96 -35.01
C VAL A 645 3.90 -16.80 -36.11
N ARG A 646 4.29 -16.25 -37.25
CA ARG A 646 3.45 -16.06 -38.44
C ARG A 646 3.76 -17.08 -39.53
N GLU A 647 5.04 -17.39 -39.71
CA GLU A 647 5.53 -18.32 -40.73
C GLU A 647 6.63 -19.21 -40.15
N VAL A 648 6.71 -20.44 -40.63
CA VAL A 648 7.74 -21.42 -40.26
C VAL A 648 8.38 -22.05 -41.50
N ASP A 649 9.60 -22.56 -41.35
CA ASP A 649 10.26 -23.38 -42.38
C ASP A 649 9.78 -24.84 -42.38
N ALA A 650 10.40 -25.68 -43.21
CA ALA A 650 10.04 -27.09 -43.36
C ALA A 650 10.33 -27.92 -42.09
N GLU A 651 11.30 -27.47 -41.29
CA GLU A 651 11.70 -28.05 -40.01
C GLU A 651 10.85 -27.52 -38.84
N GLY A 652 9.94 -26.59 -39.10
CA GLY A 652 9.07 -25.97 -38.11
C GLY A 652 9.74 -24.89 -37.27
N ARG A 653 10.84 -24.30 -37.74
CA ARG A 653 11.49 -23.15 -37.10
C ARG A 653 10.83 -21.83 -37.57
N PRO A 654 10.64 -20.83 -36.70
CA PRO A 654 10.10 -19.53 -37.10
C PRO A 654 10.88 -18.89 -38.25
N LEU A 655 10.19 -18.38 -39.27
CA LEU A 655 10.81 -17.53 -40.31
C LEU A 655 10.40 -16.07 -40.15
N ARG A 656 9.13 -15.86 -39.79
CA ARG A 656 8.53 -14.56 -39.56
C ARG A 656 7.72 -14.58 -38.29
N ALA A 657 7.90 -13.59 -37.45
CA ALA A 657 7.16 -13.42 -36.21
C ALA A 657 6.75 -11.96 -36.00
N GLU A 658 5.76 -11.72 -35.16
CA GLU A 658 5.24 -10.38 -34.86
C GLU A 658 5.32 -10.09 -33.36
N ALA A 659 5.74 -8.88 -32.99
CA ALA A 659 5.70 -8.45 -31.60
C ALA A 659 4.27 -8.25 -31.13
N ILE A 660 3.99 -8.79 -29.94
CA ILE A 660 2.71 -8.65 -29.23
C ILE A 660 2.91 -7.80 -27.98
N GLU A 661 2.03 -6.83 -27.80
CA GLU A 661 1.86 -6.12 -26.55
C GLU A 661 0.67 -6.70 -25.78
N TYR A 662 0.68 -6.57 -24.45
CA TYR A 662 -0.41 -7.06 -23.62
C TYR A 662 -1.14 -5.88 -22.97
N GLY A 663 -2.37 -5.66 -23.42
CA GLY A 663 -3.27 -4.65 -22.88
C GLY A 663 -4.17 -5.22 -21.80
N VAL A 664 -4.81 -4.34 -21.03
CA VAL A 664 -5.86 -4.71 -20.09
C VAL A 664 -7.19 -4.16 -20.59
N GLU A 665 -8.13 -5.04 -20.89
CA GLU A 665 -9.50 -4.71 -21.29
C GLU A 665 -10.51 -5.13 -20.22
N ALA A 666 -11.68 -4.49 -20.21
CA ALA A 666 -12.78 -4.89 -19.34
C ALA A 666 -13.49 -6.11 -19.93
N ALA A 667 -13.24 -7.31 -19.41
CA ALA A 667 -13.98 -8.52 -19.82
C ALA A 667 -15.47 -8.44 -19.48
N ARG A 668 -15.79 -7.75 -18.37
CA ARG A 668 -17.13 -7.36 -17.91
C ARG A 668 -16.96 -6.25 -16.86
N PRO A 669 -18.01 -5.53 -16.43
CA PRO A 669 -17.88 -4.42 -15.50
C PRO A 669 -17.06 -4.76 -14.23
N GLY A 670 -15.89 -4.13 -14.10
CA GLY A 670 -14.96 -4.30 -12.98
C GLY A 670 -13.99 -5.48 -13.07
N VAL A 671 -14.07 -6.34 -14.07
CA VAL A 671 -13.14 -7.48 -14.23
C VAL A 671 -12.19 -7.22 -15.40
N PRO A 672 -10.94 -6.79 -15.13
CA PRO A 672 -9.90 -6.69 -16.14
C PRO A 672 -9.52 -8.08 -16.65
N ALA A 673 -9.32 -8.18 -17.95
CA ALA A 673 -8.67 -9.31 -18.61
C ALA A 673 -7.46 -8.81 -19.39
N LEU A 674 -6.44 -9.65 -19.43
CA LEU A 674 -5.27 -9.41 -20.25
C LEU A 674 -5.60 -9.81 -21.70
N VAL A 675 -5.30 -8.95 -22.65
CA VAL A 675 -5.55 -9.17 -24.08
C VAL A 675 -4.25 -8.99 -24.88
N GLU A 676 -4.10 -9.79 -25.92
CA GLU A 676 -2.97 -9.73 -26.85
C GLU A 676 -3.26 -8.70 -27.93
N ILE A 677 -2.36 -7.72 -28.10
CA ILE A 677 -2.47 -6.64 -29.07
C ILE A 677 -1.31 -6.78 -30.06
N PRO A 678 -1.58 -7.20 -31.31
CA PRO A 678 -0.58 -7.22 -32.36
C PRO A 678 -0.06 -5.81 -32.64
N THR A 679 1.25 -5.63 -32.63
CA THR A 679 1.88 -4.30 -32.80
C THR A 679 2.10 -3.93 -34.26
N GLY A 680 1.98 -4.90 -35.19
CA GLY A 680 2.37 -4.76 -36.59
C GLY A 680 3.88 -4.73 -36.82
N LYS A 681 4.72 -4.83 -35.77
CA LYS A 681 6.18 -4.90 -35.91
C LYS A 681 6.59 -6.34 -36.17
N GLU A 682 7.02 -6.61 -37.39
CA GLU A 682 7.51 -7.92 -37.82
C GLU A 682 9.00 -8.10 -37.59
N PHE A 683 9.39 -9.36 -37.36
CA PHE A 683 10.77 -9.82 -37.21
C PHE A 683 10.99 -11.03 -38.10
N LEU A 684 12.15 -11.10 -38.72
CA LEU A 684 12.65 -12.24 -39.47
C LEU A 684 13.65 -13.00 -38.61
N TYR A 685 13.61 -14.33 -38.68
CA TYR A 685 14.56 -15.18 -37.97
C TYR A 685 15.68 -15.66 -38.92
N GLU A 686 16.91 -15.43 -38.50
CA GLU A 686 18.12 -15.92 -39.17
C GLU A 686 18.73 -17.07 -38.37
N TYR A 687 19.29 -18.06 -39.05
CA TYR A 687 19.85 -19.27 -38.45
C TYR A 687 21.25 -19.54 -39.01
N ASP A 688 22.20 -19.85 -38.13
CA ASP A 688 23.59 -20.15 -38.51
C ASP A 688 23.74 -21.49 -39.26
N GLY A 689 22.71 -22.35 -39.21
CA GLY A 689 22.67 -23.62 -39.93
C GLY A 689 21.53 -24.53 -39.50
N PRO A 690 21.47 -25.79 -39.99
CA PRO A 690 20.41 -26.74 -39.66
C PRO A 690 20.37 -27.16 -38.18
N GLY A 691 21.50 -27.07 -37.46
CA GLY A 691 21.59 -27.39 -36.04
C GLY A 691 21.25 -26.24 -35.11
N ASP A 692 21.08 -25.03 -35.64
CA ASP A 692 20.58 -23.90 -34.87
C ASP A 692 19.04 -23.94 -34.87
N LEU A 693 18.50 -24.32 -33.72
CA LEU A 693 17.05 -24.39 -33.47
C LEU A 693 16.51 -23.08 -32.89
N THR A 694 17.39 -22.17 -32.48
CA THR A 694 17.01 -20.99 -31.73
C THR A 694 16.92 -19.73 -32.59
N GLY A 695 17.89 -19.52 -33.48
CA GLY A 695 17.96 -18.38 -34.39
C GLY A 695 18.08 -17.02 -33.71
N GLU A 696 18.29 -15.98 -34.51
CA GLU A 696 18.31 -14.58 -34.07
C GLU A 696 17.16 -13.80 -34.73
N ALA A 697 16.42 -13.03 -33.92
CA ALA A 697 15.31 -12.21 -34.40
C ALA A 697 15.81 -10.83 -34.87
N VAL A 698 15.65 -10.54 -36.16
CA VAL A 698 16.03 -9.26 -36.77
C VAL A 698 14.77 -8.50 -37.20
N PRO A 699 14.62 -7.20 -36.89
CA PRO A 699 13.46 -6.42 -37.35
C PRO A 699 13.30 -6.48 -38.87
N ALA A 700 12.09 -6.75 -39.36
CA ALA A 700 11.81 -6.79 -40.80
C ALA A 700 12.01 -5.38 -41.42
N PRO A 701 12.49 -5.28 -42.68
CA PRO A 701 12.55 -4.01 -43.40
C PRO A 701 11.12 -3.46 -43.56
N GLY A 702 10.90 -2.23 -43.07
CA GLY A 702 9.59 -1.57 -43.06
C GLY A 702 9.09 -1.07 -44.40
#